data_AF-A0AAI9UHW8-F1
#
_entry.id   AF-A0AAI9UHW8-F1
#
_cell.length_a   1.000
_cell.length_b   1.000
_cell.length_c   1.000
_cell.angle_alpha   90.00
_cell.angle_beta   90.00
_cell.angle_gamma   90.00
#
_symmetry.space_group_name_H-M   'P 1'
#
loop_
_entity.id
_entity.type
_entity.pdbx_description
1 polymer ?
#
loop_
_entity_poly.entity_id
_entity_poly.type
_entity_poly.pdbx_seq_one_letter_code
_entity_poly.pdbx_strand_id
1 'polypeptide(L)'
;VYGIEALNTSLSEGANLWGGAGTPAQALKQIETDQSSEDAARLRSRLRVYAISDQDGTGSWIQARWPDIFYITSINGFNEFEGATWVGINTDDNGFANTTKIKNAWADENIRVGPLGSIYPQILYEMEGDSPSFLWLISNGLSVPDMPNLGSWGGRYTRVSEVDDFNWYGNAPDSVSLPSGSQYRSSQATIWRWRDAMQDDFAARMQWTLNNSVSAVAHPPQLSINGSIGTEVVRFDLSLNGSIILDAASTCDADHPGETSQLDFEWFGYPPPQGFGVQPSLTILPLTPPLGTDGIYSLNEAGFANVTLGPKVSISPPTEAGSATDGEEWHVVLQVRTKKGPSNFKDANIRRKNTICTWTYNGNNSQSWGINILHTVYVTHVSVGRVGSRLVCQARETLPGALCRPGDNTGDELQNPSIARWLTLGLQQPQSSMPDPEADLPLNHTNSRQSSIVEEEEEGFTYPDGGTTAWLQVLASHLINQIAWGYPSSYGVYQLYYTTTLSLPSSQASWIGSIQIFLTFGICALSGRLADAGYTRHAVIVGLFMAVMGTFLTSFCHAYWQIFLAQGLCTGLGMGIMFMPGITILGSYFKRRKTLALSIVTTGTGLGSVTFPILLNYTMPHVGFAWAVRCQALMMLILGVIAIALMRPRLAPRKKGPLIEWGAFKERSYTCFAIGSFFVFLSLYFSLFYMNVFAREVIGLSFTESVSLLLILNSSGIPSRVLSGFIAGRYLGSINMFIISNVVVSGMYFAWIGVDTSPGLYVLSVFFGIANGFVQGVFTPALASLTVDPTKMGARFGMVATIVGVASLAGPPIAGAILDVSGGKYIWAQIWAAVITLLGVGSLFAARIAAVGNVLRAKV
;
A
#
# COMPACT_ATOMS: atom_id res chain seq x y z
N VAL A 1 1.28 -10.58 14.96
CA VAL A 1 0.57 -11.67 15.68
C VAL A 1 0.94 -13.05 15.11
N TYR A 2 0.55 -13.42 13.88
CA TYR A 2 0.85 -14.77 13.33
C TYR A 2 2.34 -15.20 13.36
N GLY A 3 3.31 -14.28 13.26
CA GLY A 3 4.73 -14.62 13.33
C GLY A 3 5.28 -14.99 14.72
N ILE A 4 4.57 -14.72 15.83
CA ILE A 4 5.08 -14.99 17.19
C ILE A 4 4.82 -16.45 17.60
N GLU A 5 3.71 -17.05 17.15
CA GLU A 5 3.46 -18.50 17.34
C GLU A 5 4.36 -19.35 16.45
N ALA A 6 4.62 -18.90 15.21
CA ALA A 6 5.52 -19.54 14.27
C ALA A 6 6.94 -19.67 14.87
N LEU A 7 7.53 -18.55 15.32
CA LEU A 7 8.81 -18.47 16.03
C LEU A 7 8.89 -19.31 17.32
N ASN A 8 7.80 -19.87 17.85
CA ASN A 8 7.86 -20.84 18.96
C ASN A 8 8.02 -22.30 18.49
N THR A 9 7.67 -22.64 17.24
CA THR A 9 7.53 -24.03 16.76
C THR A 9 8.62 -24.54 15.80
N SER A 10 9.38 -23.65 15.15
CA SER A 10 10.30 -23.97 14.04
C SER A 10 11.78 -23.66 14.37
N LEU A 11 12.75 -24.46 13.90
CA LEU A 11 14.17 -24.27 14.23
C LEU A 11 14.76 -22.94 13.71
N SER A 12 14.23 -22.43 12.60
CA SER A 12 14.61 -21.16 11.97
C SER A 12 13.44 -20.63 11.13
N GLU A 13 13.27 -19.31 11.06
CA GLU A 13 12.22 -18.68 10.23
C GLU A 13 12.79 -17.61 9.31
N GLY A 14 12.53 -17.78 8.01
CA GLY A 14 12.83 -16.78 6.99
C GLY A 14 11.70 -15.76 6.86
N ALA A 15 12.03 -14.47 6.90
CA ALA A 15 11.11 -13.36 6.68
C ALA A 15 11.56 -12.52 5.47
N ASN A 16 10.83 -12.65 4.37
CA ASN A 16 11.04 -11.86 3.15
C ASN A 16 10.27 -10.55 3.25
N LEU A 17 10.96 -9.41 3.12
CA LEU A 17 10.38 -8.08 3.31
C LEU A 17 10.30 -7.33 1.98
N TRP A 18 9.07 -7.23 1.48
CA TRP A 18 8.69 -6.52 0.26
C TRP A 18 7.89 -5.28 0.67
N GLY A 19 8.25 -4.10 0.16
CA GLY A 19 7.58 -2.84 0.49
C GLY A 19 7.84 -2.28 1.91
N GLY A 20 8.71 -2.89 2.73
CA GLY A 20 9.18 -2.31 3.99
C GLY A 20 9.35 -3.28 5.17
N ALA A 21 10.02 -2.81 6.23
CA ALA A 21 10.29 -3.54 7.46
C ALA A 21 9.46 -3.09 8.67
N GLY A 22 8.46 -2.20 8.50
CA GLY A 22 7.56 -1.75 9.57
C GLY A 22 6.85 -2.88 10.34
N THR A 23 6.41 -3.94 9.66
CA THR A 23 5.73 -5.07 10.30
C THR A 23 6.66 -5.91 11.20
N PRO A 24 7.81 -6.41 10.73
CA PRO A 24 8.76 -7.10 11.62
C PRO A 24 9.32 -6.17 12.70
N ALA A 25 9.54 -4.88 12.43
CA ALA A 25 9.93 -3.91 13.46
C ALA A 25 8.94 -3.86 14.64
N GLN A 26 7.64 -3.86 14.36
CA GLN A 26 6.60 -3.93 15.39
C GLN A 26 6.58 -5.28 16.10
N ALA A 27 6.74 -6.40 15.38
CA ALA A 27 6.79 -7.73 15.98
C ALA A 27 8.00 -7.89 16.93
N LEU A 28 9.18 -7.42 16.51
CA LEU A 28 10.39 -7.39 17.31
C LEU A 28 10.25 -6.46 18.52
N LYS A 29 9.60 -5.30 18.35
CA LYS A 29 9.27 -4.38 19.45
C LYS A 29 8.32 -5.01 20.46
N GLN A 30 7.37 -5.80 19.99
CA GLN A 30 6.49 -6.57 20.86
C GLN A 30 7.25 -7.69 21.59
N ILE A 31 8.10 -8.46 20.90
CA ILE A 31 8.94 -9.49 21.52
C ILE A 31 9.85 -8.90 22.61
N GLU A 32 10.45 -7.73 22.37
CA GLU A 32 11.26 -6.98 23.36
C GLU A 32 10.44 -6.52 24.58
N THR A 33 9.12 -6.33 24.43
CA THR A 33 8.24 -5.79 25.49
C THR A 33 7.53 -6.90 26.28
N ASP A 34 7.14 -7.98 25.60
CA ASP A 34 6.28 -9.04 26.15
C ASP A 34 7.08 -10.24 26.70
N GLN A 35 8.37 -10.37 26.37
CA GLN A 35 9.22 -11.50 26.76
C GLN A 35 10.37 -11.08 27.69
N SER A 36 10.99 -12.07 28.35
CA SER A 36 12.26 -11.86 29.06
C SER A 36 13.36 -11.44 28.08
N SER A 37 14.41 -10.74 28.53
CA SER A 37 15.51 -10.34 27.63
C SER A 37 16.22 -11.53 26.98
N GLU A 38 16.27 -12.66 27.69
CA GLU A 38 16.86 -13.94 27.23
C GLU A 38 15.95 -14.62 26.19
N ASP A 39 14.64 -14.69 26.45
CA ASP A 39 13.67 -15.22 25.48
C ASP A 39 13.55 -14.34 24.23
N ALA A 40 13.58 -13.02 24.40
CA ALA A 40 13.57 -12.08 23.29
C ALA A 40 14.79 -12.27 22.40
N ALA A 41 15.99 -12.44 22.98
CA ALA A 41 17.20 -12.77 22.22
C ALA A 41 17.10 -14.13 21.52
N ARG A 42 16.62 -15.17 22.24
CA ARG A 42 16.40 -16.52 21.69
C ARG A 42 15.39 -16.58 20.54
N LEU A 43 14.38 -15.70 20.55
CA LEU A 43 13.41 -15.56 19.47
C LEU A 43 14.00 -14.77 18.29
N ARG A 44 14.74 -13.68 18.56
CA ARG A 44 15.43 -12.90 17.52
C ARG A 44 16.49 -13.72 16.79
N SER A 45 17.27 -14.53 17.50
CA SER A 45 18.29 -15.41 16.91
C SER A 45 17.72 -16.53 16.02
N ARG A 46 16.39 -16.73 16.01
CA ARG A 46 15.72 -17.66 15.10
C ARG A 46 15.25 -16.98 13.80
N LEU A 47 15.10 -15.65 13.80
CA LEU A 47 14.66 -14.88 12.66
C LEU A 47 15.81 -14.61 11.69
N ARG A 48 15.62 -14.97 10.41
CA ARG A 48 16.50 -14.58 9.31
C ARG A 48 15.70 -13.68 8.36
N VAL A 49 16.14 -12.45 8.19
CA VAL A 49 15.45 -11.46 7.34
C VAL A 49 16.14 -11.35 5.99
N TYR A 50 15.36 -11.32 4.91
CA TYR A 50 15.80 -10.86 3.60
C TYR A 50 14.93 -9.67 3.18
N ALA A 51 15.52 -8.47 3.13
CA ALA A 51 14.83 -7.26 2.68
C ALA A 51 15.30 -6.81 1.29
N ILE A 52 14.34 -6.54 0.41
CA ILE A 52 14.58 -5.96 -0.92
C ILE A 52 14.72 -4.44 -0.77
N SER A 53 15.96 -3.95 -0.72
CA SER A 53 16.34 -2.51 -0.62
C SER A 53 15.68 -1.70 0.51
N ASP A 54 15.14 -2.36 1.54
CA ASP A 54 14.59 -1.76 2.77
C ASP A 54 13.65 -0.55 2.51
N GLN A 55 12.66 -0.73 1.63
CA GLN A 55 11.93 0.37 0.95
C GLN A 55 11.20 1.40 1.85
N ASP A 56 10.96 1.10 3.14
CA ASP A 56 10.37 2.03 4.10
C ASP A 56 11.40 2.65 5.08
N GLY A 57 12.68 2.31 4.92
CA GLY A 57 13.80 2.73 5.77
C GLY A 57 13.85 2.12 7.17
N THR A 58 12.93 1.22 7.51
CA THR A 58 12.78 0.73 8.89
C THR A 58 13.82 -0.34 9.26
N GLY A 59 14.38 -1.06 8.30
CA GLY A 59 15.44 -2.04 8.52
C GLY A 59 16.69 -1.44 9.16
N SER A 60 17.06 -0.21 8.76
CA SER A 60 18.14 0.54 9.43
C SER A 60 17.89 0.73 10.94
N TRP A 61 16.63 0.96 11.33
CA TRP A 61 16.21 1.07 12.74
C TRP A 61 16.17 -0.29 13.45
N ILE A 62 15.74 -1.35 12.76
CA ILE A 62 15.80 -2.73 13.27
C ILE A 62 17.25 -3.10 13.57
N GLN A 63 18.15 -2.92 12.61
CA GLN A 63 19.58 -3.24 12.72
C GLN A 63 20.24 -2.44 13.85
N ALA A 64 19.92 -1.15 14.01
CA ALA A 64 20.45 -0.35 15.10
C ALA A 64 19.91 -0.72 16.49
N ARG A 65 18.71 -1.33 16.57
CA ARG A 65 18.05 -1.67 17.84
C ARG A 65 18.30 -3.11 18.29
N TRP A 66 18.40 -4.03 17.34
CA TRP A 66 18.61 -5.46 17.54
C TRP A 66 19.64 -5.97 16.53
N PRO A 67 20.92 -5.62 16.74
CA PRO A 67 21.96 -5.91 15.76
C PRO A 67 22.34 -7.41 15.74
N ASP A 68 21.80 -8.19 16.68
CA ASP A 68 21.88 -9.65 16.74
C ASP A 68 21.04 -10.37 15.67
N ILE A 69 20.04 -9.70 15.08
CA ILE A 69 19.18 -10.27 14.03
C ILE A 69 19.98 -10.51 12.75
N PHE A 70 19.90 -11.72 12.21
CA PHE A 70 20.39 -12.01 10.87
C PHE A 70 19.58 -11.23 9.84
N TYR A 71 20.21 -10.28 9.14
CA TYR A 71 19.53 -9.38 8.21
C TYR A 71 20.31 -9.28 6.89
N ILE A 72 19.73 -9.75 5.79
CA ILE A 72 20.21 -9.52 4.43
C ILE A 72 19.49 -8.30 3.88
N THR A 73 20.21 -7.30 3.35
CA THR A 73 19.61 -6.28 2.51
C THR A 73 20.55 -5.80 1.41
N SER A 74 20.01 -5.70 0.20
CA SER A 74 20.69 -5.11 -0.95
C SER A 74 20.66 -3.58 -0.85
N ILE A 75 21.54 -3.00 -0.04
CA ILE A 75 21.65 -1.53 0.05
C ILE A 75 22.31 -0.96 -1.20
N ASN A 76 21.63 0.04 -1.76
CA ASN A 76 22.02 0.90 -2.84
C ASN A 76 21.72 2.36 -2.44
N GLY A 77 22.38 3.33 -3.07
CA GLY A 77 22.11 4.74 -2.82
C GLY A 77 20.71 5.18 -3.25
N PHE A 78 20.29 6.37 -2.80
CA PHE A 78 19.01 6.93 -3.22
C PHE A 78 18.98 7.12 -4.75
N ASN A 79 17.97 6.54 -5.40
CA ASN A 79 17.82 6.46 -6.86
C ASN A 79 18.85 5.57 -7.60
N GLU A 80 19.61 4.73 -6.90
CA GLU A 80 20.54 3.75 -7.50
C GLU A 80 19.90 2.36 -7.69
N PHE A 81 18.66 2.32 -8.20
CA PHE A 81 17.88 1.08 -8.40
C PHE A 81 18.69 -0.01 -9.10
N GLU A 82 19.37 0.34 -10.20
CA GLU A 82 20.22 -0.56 -10.98
C GLU A 82 21.39 -1.17 -10.18
N GLY A 83 21.85 -0.50 -9.11
CA GLY A 83 22.95 -0.96 -8.26
C GLY A 83 22.58 -2.07 -7.26
N ALA A 84 21.30 -2.43 -7.15
CA ALA A 84 20.86 -3.52 -6.29
C ALA A 84 21.24 -4.90 -6.85
N THR A 85 21.47 -5.89 -5.98
CA THR A 85 21.74 -7.27 -6.42
C THR A 85 20.53 -7.87 -7.13
N TRP A 86 19.32 -7.63 -6.61
CA TRP A 86 18.10 -8.32 -7.01
C TRP A 86 17.61 -7.99 -8.42
N VAL A 87 17.95 -6.83 -8.99
CA VAL A 87 17.67 -6.54 -10.42
C VAL A 87 18.39 -7.52 -11.36
N GLY A 88 19.41 -8.24 -10.87
CA GLY A 88 20.02 -9.39 -11.53
C GLY A 88 19.04 -10.51 -11.89
N ILE A 89 17.78 -10.49 -11.47
CA ILE A 89 16.75 -11.37 -12.02
C ILE A 89 16.31 -10.99 -13.44
N ASN A 90 16.33 -9.69 -13.80
CA ASN A 90 15.70 -9.18 -15.02
C ASN A 90 16.58 -8.32 -15.95
N THR A 91 17.68 -7.73 -15.45
CA THR A 91 18.51 -6.81 -16.24
C THR A 91 19.35 -7.51 -17.31
N ASP A 92 19.63 -6.79 -18.40
CA ASP A 92 20.78 -7.11 -19.24
C ASP A 92 22.01 -6.38 -18.65
N ASP A 93 22.94 -7.14 -18.10
CA ASP A 93 24.10 -6.58 -17.39
C ASP A 93 25.16 -6.17 -18.42
N ASN A 94 24.98 -4.99 -19.02
CA ASN A 94 25.81 -4.44 -20.11
C ASN A 94 25.99 -5.36 -21.33
N GLY A 95 25.02 -6.23 -21.64
CA GLY A 95 25.09 -7.19 -22.75
C GLY A 95 25.76 -8.52 -22.39
N PHE A 96 26.15 -8.72 -21.13
CA PHE A 96 26.82 -9.95 -20.67
C PHE A 96 25.85 -11.03 -20.17
N ALA A 97 24.66 -10.64 -19.71
CA ALA A 97 23.69 -11.58 -19.15
C ALA A 97 22.74 -12.12 -20.22
N ASN A 98 22.60 -13.44 -20.35
CA ASN A 98 21.57 -14.01 -21.22
C ASN A 98 20.18 -13.61 -20.69
N THR A 99 19.41 -12.87 -21.50
CA THR A 99 18.05 -12.44 -21.16
C THR A 99 16.96 -13.23 -21.89
N THR A 100 17.30 -14.26 -22.68
CA THR A 100 16.34 -14.97 -23.54
C THR A 100 15.22 -15.65 -22.74
N LYS A 101 15.55 -16.33 -21.63
CA LYS A 101 14.58 -17.04 -20.79
C LYS A 101 13.72 -16.14 -19.89
N ILE A 102 13.98 -14.83 -19.88
CA ILE A 102 13.16 -13.83 -19.16
C ILE A 102 12.29 -12.99 -20.11
N LYS A 103 12.08 -13.43 -21.36
CA LYS A 103 11.18 -12.80 -22.34
C LYS A 103 9.94 -13.65 -22.60
N ASN A 104 8.88 -12.99 -23.10
CA ASN A 104 7.61 -13.65 -23.38
C ASN A 104 7.71 -14.85 -24.32
N ALA A 105 8.50 -14.77 -25.40
CA ALA A 105 8.63 -15.87 -26.35
C ALA A 105 9.05 -17.20 -25.68
N TRP A 106 10.00 -17.16 -24.73
CA TRP A 106 10.40 -18.36 -23.99
C TRP A 106 9.34 -18.77 -22.95
N ALA A 107 8.75 -17.80 -22.24
CA ALA A 107 7.71 -18.06 -21.26
C ALA A 107 6.41 -18.62 -21.89
N ASP A 108 6.04 -18.22 -23.10
CA ASP A 108 4.91 -18.75 -23.87
C ASP A 108 5.10 -20.23 -24.20
N GLU A 109 6.31 -20.64 -24.59
CA GLU A 109 6.62 -22.03 -24.92
C GLU A 109 6.80 -22.94 -23.70
N ASN A 110 7.29 -22.41 -22.56
CA ASN A 110 7.77 -23.24 -21.44
C ASN A 110 6.99 -23.08 -20.12
N ILE A 111 6.38 -21.91 -19.86
CA ILE A 111 5.69 -21.60 -18.59
C ILE A 111 4.17 -21.45 -18.78
N ARG A 112 3.73 -20.73 -19.83
CA ARG A 112 2.30 -20.45 -20.10
C ARG A 112 1.58 -21.61 -20.80
N VAL A 113 1.87 -22.82 -20.33
CA VAL A 113 1.37 -24.09 -20.84
C VAL A 113 0.29 -24.67 -19.92
N GLY A 114 -0.81 -25.15 -20.52
CA GLY A 114 -1.94 -25.75 -19.82
C GLY A 114 -2.68 -24.82 -18.85
N PRO A 115 -3.53 -25.36 -17.95
CA PRO A 115 -4.46 -24.56 -17.15
C PRO A 115 -3.76 -23.58 -16.19
N LEU A 116 -2.74 -24.02 -15.45
CA LEU A 116 -2.03 -23.14 -14.51
C LEU A 116 -1.11 -22.16 -15.24
N GLY A 117 -0.45 -22.60 -16.32
CA GLY A 117 0.34 -21.69 -17.17
C GLY A 117 -0.52 -20.60 -17.81
N SER A 118 -1.77 -20.90 -18.18
CA SER A 118 -2.66 -19.93 -18.84
C SER A 118 -3.01 -18.69 -18.01
N ILE A 119 -2.86 -18.75 -16.67
CA ILE A 119 -3.05 -17.59 -15.77
C ILE A 119 -1.73 -16.88 -15.41
N TYR A 120 -0.58 -17.44 -15.79
CA TYR A 120 0.70 -16.77 -15.60
C TYR A 120 0.79 -15.56 -16.56
N PRO A 121 1.05 -14.35 -16.07
CA PRO A 121 0.84 -13.13 -16.85
C PRO A 121 1.85 -12.97 -18.00
N GLN A 122 1.48 -12.14 -18.97
CA GLN A 122 2.42 -11.61 -19.97
C GLN A 122 3.35 -10.59 -19.31
N ILE A 123 4.64 -10.65 -19.64
CA ILE A 123 5.66 -9.73 -19.15
C ILE A 123 5.49 -8.43 -19.93
N LEU A 124 4.94 -7.40 -19.28
CA LEU A 124 4.67 -6.10 -19.92
C LEU A 124 5.89 -5.18 -19.97
N TYR A 125 6.77 -5.29 -18.97
CA TYR A 125 7.98 -4.47 -18.82
C TYR A 125 9.19 -5.39 -18.61
N GLU A 126 9.23 -6.07 -17.46
CA GLU A 126 10.30 -6.98 -17.05
C GLU A 126 9.76 -8.07 -16.11
N MET A 127 10.55 -9.12 -15.86
CA MET A 127 10.23 -10.07 -14.78
C MET A 127 10.46 -9.41 -13.42
N GLU A 128 9.62 -9.73 -12.43
CA GLU A 128 9.54 -9.04 -11.14
C GLU A 128 10.85 -9.09 -10.34
N GLY A 129 11.38 -7.91 -10.02
CA GLY A 129 12.68 -7.70 -9.35
C GLY A 129 12.80 -8.33 -7.96
N ASP A 130 11.70 -8.50 -7.25
CA ASP A 130 11.69 -8.90 -5.83
C ASP A 130 11.85 -10.43 -5.63
N SER A 131 11.61 -11.21 -6.71
CA SER A 131 11.69 -12.68 -6.79
C SER A 131 12.92 -13.33 -6.12
N PRO A 132 14.15 -12.79 -6.19
CA PRO A 132 15.35 -13.37 -5.59
C PRO A 132 15.22 -13.70 -4.09
N SER A 133 14.49 -12.88 -3.33
CA SER A 133 14.23 -13.17 -1.92
C SER A 133 13.46 -14.47 -1.68
N PHE A 134 12.56 -14.86 -2.59
CA PHE A 134 11.92 -16.18 -2.58
C PHE A 134 12.83 -17.29 -3.11
N LEU A 135 13.65 -17.01 -4.12
CA LEU A 135 14.61 -17.97 -4.67
C LEU A 135 15.67 -18.41 -3.64
N TRP A 136 16.00 -17.54 -2.68
CA TRP A 136 16.86 -17.86 -1.53
C TRP A 136 16.25 -18.93 -0.61
N LEU A 137 14.92 -19.09 -0.57
CA LEU A 137 14.25 -20.14 0.21
C LEU A 137 14.21 -21.49 -0.50
N ILE A 138 14.62 -21.57 -1.78
CA ILE A 138 14.65 -22.82 -2.53
C ILE A 138 15.91 -23.61 -2.14
N SER A 139 15.72 -24.73 -1.44
CA SER A 139 16.78 -25.70 -1.19
C SER A 139 17.15 -26.43 -2.49
N ASN A 140 18.19 -25.90 -3.13
CA ASN A 140 18.77 -26.35 -4.40
C ASN A 140 20.25 -26.76 -4.24
N GLY A 141 20.71 -26.88 -2.99
CA GLY A 141 22.10 -27.18 -2.62
C GLY A 141 23.10 -26.01 -2.71
N LEU A 142 22.67 -24.83 -3.15
CA LEU A 142 23.41 -23.57 -3.00
C LEU A 142 22.91 -22.78 -1.77
N SER A 143 21.59 -22.70 -1.58
CA SER A 143 20.93 -21.88 -0.58
C SER A 143 21.12 -22.39 0.87
N VAL A 144 22.15 -21.90 1.57
CA VAL A 144 22.31 -22.10 3.03
C VAL A 144 21.78 -20.88 3.79
N PRO A 145 20.71 -20.99 4.61
CA PRO A 145 20.08 -19.84 5.24
C PRO A 145 21.01 -19.02 6.14
N ASP A 146 21.92 -19.66 6.88
CA ASP A 146 22.83 -18.97 7.81
C ASP A 146 24.15 -18.52 7.16
N MET A 147 24.38 -18.82 5.87
CA MET A 147 25.64 -18.54 5.16
C MET A 147 25.38 -17.93 3.77
N PRO A 148 24.90 -16.69 3.70
CA PRO A 148 24.52 -16.05 2.44
C PRO A 148 25.73 -15.66 1.57
N ASN A 149 26.93 -15.76 2.12
CA ASN A 149 28.21 -15.63 1.43
C ASN A 149 28.50 -16.81 0.49
N LEU A 150 27.87 -17.97 0.68
CA LEU A 150 27.99 -19.10 -0.23
C LEU A 150 27.31 -18.83 -1.58
N GLY A 151 26.30 -17.95 -1.58
CA GLY A 151 25.50 -17.62 -2.76
C GLY A 151 24.36 -18.59 -3.01
N SER A 152 23.31 -18.10 -3.65
CA SER A 152 22.06 -18.81 -3.92
C SER A 152 21.45 -18.34 -5.25
N TRP A 153 20.31 -18.90 -5.65
CA TRP A 153 19.52 -18.31 -6.75
C TRP A 153 18.93 -16.94 -6.38
N GLY A 154 18.86 -16.63 -5.08
CA GLY A 154 18.57 -15.28 -4.57
C GLY A 154 19.76 -14.34 -4.55
N GLY A 155 20.93 -14.75 -5.04
CA GLY A 155 22.16 -13.96 -5.01
C GLY A 155 23.06 -14.29 -3.82
N ARG A 156 24.08 -13.45 -3.60
CA ARG A 156 25.16 -13.65 -2.62
C ARG A 156 25.42 -12.36 -1.83
N TYR A 157 25.66 -12.51 -0.53
CA TYR A 157 25.78 -11.39 0.41
C TYR A 157 26.89 -11.64 1.42
N THR A 158 27.63 -10.59 1.81
CA THR A 158 28.71 -10.67 2.82
C THR A 158 28.42 -9.71 3.98
N ARG A 159 29.02 -9.94 5.14
CA ARG A 159 28.83 -9.03 6.29
C ARG A 159 29.31 -7.62 5.95
N VAL A 160 28.54 -6.61 6.37
CA VAL A 160 28.88 -5.20 6.15
C VAL A 160 29.93 -4.70 7.15
N SER A 161 30.07 -5.40 8.28
CA SER A 161 31.06 -5.12 9.33
C SER A 161 31.75 -6.42 9.75
N GLU A 162 33.07 -6.37 9.90
CA GLU A 162 33.88 -7.44 10.51
C GLU A 162 33.80 -7.42 12.05
N VAL A 163 33.30 -6.33 12.64
CA VAL A 163 33.02 -6.25 14.08
C VAL A 163 31.74 -7.05 14.36
N ASP A 164 31.83 -8.02 15.27
CA ASP A 164 30.75 -8.96 15.64
C ASP A 164 29.47 -8.32 16.19
N ASP A 165 29.49 -7.02 16.46
CA ASP A 165 28.35 -6.27 16.97
C ASP A 165 27.12 -6.31 16.03
N PHE A 166 27.29 -6.53 14.71
CA PHE A 166 26.20 -6.49 13.71
C PHE A 166 26.12 -7.73 12.82
N ASN A 167 25.00 -8.45 12.87
CA ASN A 167 24.71 -9.62 12.03
C ASN A 167 24.02 -9.24 10.69
N TRP A 168 24.53 -8.18 10.05
CA TRP A 168 23.96 -7.57 8.85
C TRP A 168 24.82 -7.84 7.60
N TYR A 169 24.17 -8.30 6.53
CA TYR A 169 24.75 -8.66 5.24
C TYR A 169 24.31 -7.71 4.12
N GLY A 170 25.26 -7.31 3.29
CA GLY A 170 25.10 -6.43 2.14
C GLY A 170 25.60 -7.05 0.84
N ASN A 171 25.44 -6.31 -0.27
CA ASN A 171 25.77 -6.76 -1.63
C ASN A 171 27.21 -7.28 -1.74
N ALA A 172 27.38 -8.47 -2.33
CA ALA A 172 28.70 -9.07 -2.56
C ALA A 172 28.88 -9.39 -4.05
N PRO A 173 29.80 -8.71 -4.78
CA PRO A 173 29.94 -8.89 -6.22
C PRO A 173 30.85 -10.07 -6.57
N ASP A 174 30.34 -10.97 -7.41
CA ASP A 174 31.08 -12.11 -7.97
C ASP A 174 31.67 -11.78 -9.36
N SER A 175 32.80 -12.41 -9.69
CA SER A 175 33.36 -12.42 -11.03
C SER A 175 32.76 -13.55 -11.88
N VAL A 176 32.57 -13.30 -13.18
CA VAL A 176 32.06 -14.22 -14.21
C VAL A 176 33.05 -14.23 -15.37
N SER A 177 33.41 -15.42 -15.83
CA SER A 177 34.19 -15.61 -17.05
C SER A 177 33.25 -15.54 -18.26
N LEU A 178 33.59 -14.75 -19.27
CA LEU A 178 32.80 -14.61 -20.49
C LEU A 178 33.39 -15.46 -21.63
N PRO A 179 32.60 -15.84 -22.66
CA PRO A 179 33.10 -16.57 -23.83
C PRO A 179 34.23 -15.87 -24.60
N SER A 180 34.39 -14.55 -24.43
CA SER A 180 35.52 -13.76 -24.96
C SER A 180 36.84 -13.96 -24.20
N GLY A 181 36.84 -14.69 -23.07
CA GLY A 181 37.95 -14.77 -22.12
C GLY A 181 38.03 -13.58 -21.15
N SER A 182 37.15 -12.58 -21.29
CA SER A 182 37.08 -11.42 -20.39
C SER A 182 36.42 -11.80 -19.06
N GLN A 183 36.84 -11.17 -17.96
CA GLN A 183 36.14 -11.25 -16.68
C GLN A 183 35.18 -10.07 -16.53
N TYR A 184 33.98 -10.33 -16.01
CA TYR A 184 33.01 -9.30 -15.62
C TYR A 184 32.63 -9.47 -14.15
N ARG A 185 32.51 -8.37 -13.40
CA ARG A 185 32.26 -8.42 -11.95
C ARG A 185 31.13 -7.48 -11.57
N SER A 186 30.04 -8.02 -11.05
CA SER A 186 28.87 -7.28 -10.56
C SER A 186 28.16 -8.03 -9.43
N SER A 187 27.28 -7.35 -8.69
CA SER A 187 26.44 -7.98 -7.66
C SER A 187 25.29 -8.75 -8.30
N GLN A 188 24.76 -8.23 -9.41
CA GLN A 188 23.71 -8.79 -10.24
C GLN A 188 24.13 -10.14 -10.84
N ALA A 189 25.43 -10.30 -11.14
CA ALA A 189 26.04 -11.55 -11.60
C ALA A 189 25.95 -12.72 -10.61
N THR A 190 25.67 -12.46 -9.33
CA THR A 190 25.39 -13.51 -8.35
C THR A 190 24.04 -14.19 -8.61
N ILE A 191 23.11 -13.50 -9.29
CA ILE A 191 21.79 -14.01 -9.66
C ILE A 191 21.76 -14.45 -11.11
N TRP A 192 22.17 -13.58 -12.06
CA TRP A 192 21.88 -13.86 -13.47
C TRP A 192 22.61 -15.09 -14.02
N ARG A 193 23.76 -15.46 -13.43
CA ARG A 193 24.47 -16.72 -13.76
C ARG A 193 23.62 -17.98 -13.54
N TRP A 194 22.61 -17.89 -12.68
CA TRP A 194 21.70 -18.98 -12.34
C TRP A 194 20.35 -18.91 -13.07
N ARG A 195 20.11 -17.90 -13.93
CA ARG A 195 18.84 -17.73 -14.66
C ARG A 195 18.43 -18.98 -15.41
N ASP A 196 19.36 -19.60 -16.12
CA ASP A 196 19.07 -20.82 -16.86
C ASP A 196 18.67 -21.97 -15.91
N ALA A 197 19.35 -22.14 -14.78
CA ALA A 197 19.03 -23.19 -13.81
C ALA A 197 17.65 -22.97 -13.14
N MET A 198 17.34 -21.75 -12.70
CA MET A 198 16.07 -21.45 -12.03
C MET A 198 14.86 -21.48 -12.99
N GLN A 199 15.03 -21.01 -14.24
CA GLN A 199 13.98 -21.05 -15.26
C GLN A 199 13.74 -22.47 -15.76
N ASP A 200 14.80 -23.27 -15.95
CA ASP A 200 14.68 -24.69 -16.32
C ASP A 200 13.93 -25.48 -15.23
N ASP A 201 14.26 -25.27 -13.95
CA ASP A 201 13.54 -25.89 -12.82
C ASP A 201 12.06 -25.46 -12.75
N PHE A 202 11.76 -24.17 -13.00
CA PHE A 202 10.38 -23.69 -13.05
C PHE A 202 9.58 -24.30 -14.22
N ALA A 203 10.16 -24.36 -15.42
CA ALA A 203 9.54 -25.01 -16.57
C ALA A 203 9.31 -26.52 -16.35
N ALA A 204 10.27 -27.21 -15.74
CA ALA A 204 10.12 -28.62 -15.37
C ALA A 204 8.96 -28.83 -14.38
N ARG A 205 8.86 -28.00 -13.33
CA ARG A 205 7.73 -28.03 -12.37
C ARG A 205 6.40 -27.69 -13.02
N MET A 206 6.37 -26.83 -14.04
CA MET A 206 5.13 -26.51 -14.72
C MET A 206 4.56 -27.71 -15.49
N GLN A 207 5.43 -28.60 -16.01
CA GLN A 207 4.99 -29.88 -16.59
C GLN A 207 4.33 -30.82 -15.57
N TRP A 208 4.69 -30.73 -14.28
CA TRP A 208 4.05 -31.52 -13.21
C TRP A 208 2.55 -31.20 -13.08
N THR A 209 2.13 -30.00 -13.51
CA THR A 209 0.73 -29.58 -13.49
C THR A 209 -0.08 -30.09 -14.69
N LEU A 210 0.60 -30.65 -15.70
CA LEU A 210 -0.01 -31.07 -16.98
C LEU A 210 -0.27 -32.57 -17.06
N ASN A 211 0.35 -33.37 -16.20
CA ASN A 211 0.32 -34.83 -16.25
C ASN A 211 -0.04 -35.42 -14.90
N ASN A 212 -1.03 -36.32 -14.88
CA ASN A 212 -1.47 -37.00 -13.66
C ASN A 212 -0.54 -38.15 -13.21
N SER A 213 0.51 -38.47 -13.99
CA SER A 213 1.49 -39.51 -13.65
C SER A 213 2.84 -38.89 -13.35
N VAL A 214 3.39 -39.20 -12.17
CA VAL A 214 4.75 -38.80 -11.76
C VAL A 214 5.78 -39.29 -12.79
N SER A 215 5.65 -40.51 -13.29
CA SER A 215 6.58 -41.08 -14.30
C SER A 215 6.50 -40.43 -15.70
N ALA A 216 5.55 -39.52 -15.94
CA ALA A 216 5.41 -38.82 -17.23
C ALA A 216 6.12 -37.45 -17.24
N VAL A 217 6.70 -37.02 -16.12
CA VAL A 217 7.31 -35.70 -15.97
C VAL A 217 8.71 -35.79 -15.37
N ALA A 218 9.49 -34.72 -15.53
CA ALA A 218 10.88 -34.65 -15.15
C ALA A 218 11.09 -34.39 -13.66
N HIS A 219 11.91 -35.18 -12.98
CA HIS A 219 12.34 -34.90 -11.60
C HIS A 219 13.86 -34.63 -11.49
N PRO A 220 14.28 -33.66 -10.66
CA PRO A 220 15.71 -33.41 -10.42
C PRO A 220 16.39 -34.60 -9.71
N PRO A 221 17.60 -35.03 -10.15
CA PRO A 221 18.27 -36.26 -9.68
C PRO A 221 18.51 -36.31 -8.16
N GLN A 222 18.64 -37.51 -7.58
CA GLN A 222 19.01 -37.64 -6.17
C GLN A 222 20.53 -37.71 -6.03
N LEU A 223 21.10 -36.61 -5.56
CA LEU A 223 22.53 -36.43 -5.38
C LEU A 223 23.04 -37.32 -4.23
N SER A 224 24.15 -38.00 -4.47
CA SER A 224 24.88 -38.78 -3.48
C SER A 224 26.37 -38.54 -3.66
N ILE A 225 27.07 -38.02 -2.64
CA ILE A 225 28.52 -37.76 -2.64
C ILE A 225 29.15 -38.49 -1.47
N ASN A 226 30.06 -39.44 -1.72
CA ASN A 226 30.72 -40.27 -0.69
C ASN A 226 29.73 -40.93 0.31
N GLY A 227 28.51 -41.23 -0.14
CA GLY A 227 27.44 -41.81 0.68
C GLY A 227 26.55 -40.80 1.43
N SER A 228 26.89 -39.50 1.42
CA SER A 228 25.96 -38.44 1.85
C SER A 228 24.91 -38.21 0.77
N ILE A 229 23.63 -38.31 1.10
CA ILE A 229 22.51 -38.19 0.16
C ILE A 229 21.70 -36.92 0.47
N GLY A 230 21.39 -36.13 -0.56
CA GLY A 230 20.57 -34.93 -0.45
C GLY A 230 21.22 -33.69 -1.05
N THR A 231 20.75 -32.52 -0.62
CA THR A 231 21.24 -31.20 -1.05
C THR A 231 21.90 -30.41 0.08
N GLU A 232 22.13 -31.04 1.25
CA GLU A 232 22.82 -30.40 2.37
C GLU A 232 24.31 -30.22 2.06
N VAL A 233 24.91 -29.16 2.62
CA VAL A 233 26.34 -28.89 2.41
C VAL A 233 27.18 -29.95 3.10
N VAL A 234 27.92 -30.72 2.30
CA VAL A 234 28.87 -31.69 2.82
C VAL A 234 30.15 -30.96 3.21
N ARG A 235 30.59 -31.15 4.46
CA ARG A 235 31.84 -30.61 4.99
C ARG A 235 32.94 -31.67 5.03
N PHE A 236 34.15 -31.28 4.65
CA PHE A 236 35.36 -32.08 4.79
C PHE A 236 36.44 -31.27 5.50
N ASP A 237 37.41 -31.96 6.10
CA ASP A 237 38.67 -31.38 6.56
C ASP A 237 39.79 -31.94 5.68
N LEU A 238 40.69 -31.07 5.21
CA LEU A 238 41.82 -31.45 4.37
C LEU A 238 43.12 -30.95 5.00
N SER A 239 44.26 -31.58 4.71
CA SER A 239 45.58 -31.06 5.09
C SER A 239 46.21 -30.29 3.93
N LEU A 240 47.13 -29.35 4.20
CA LEU A 240 47.81 -28.49 3.20
C LEU A 240 48.40 -29.25 1.99
N ASN A 241 48.90 -30.48 2.19
CA ASN A 241 49.46 -31.35 1.14
C ASN A 241 48.58 -32.59 0.85
N GLY A 242 47.33 -32.59 1.34
CA GLY A 242 46.40 -33.70 1.16
C GLY A 242 45.58 -33.55 -0.11
N SER A 243 44.99 -34.65 -0.56
CA SER A 243 43.90 -34.64 -1.53
C SER A 243 42.72 -35.46 -1.03
N ILE A 244 41.52 -35.10 -1.46
CA ILE A 244 40.29 -35.83 -1.19
C ILE A 244 39.65 -36.28 -2.50
N ILE A 245 39.12 -37.50 -2.51
CA ILE A 245 38.33 -38.03 -3.61
C ILE A 245 36.86 -37.77 -3.29
N LEU A 246 36.17 -37.06 -4.17
CA LEU A 246 34.71 -36.93 -4.13
C LEU A 246 34.12 -37.85 -5.21
N ASP A 247 33.31 -38.80 -4.77
CA ASP A 247 32.64 -39.80 -5.60
C ASP A 247 31.13 -39.56 -5.59
N ALA A 248 30.64 -39.01 -6.71
CA ALA A 248 29.22 -38.79 -6.96
C ALA A 248 28.57 -39.90 -7.82
N ALA A 249 29.27 -41.00 -8.12
CA ALA A 249 28.78 -42.04 -9.03
C ALA A 249 27.54 -42.81 -8.53
N SER A 250 27.20 -42.66 -7.25
CA SER A 250 25.96 -43.21 -6.66
C SER A 250 24.74 -42.28 -6.82
N THR A 251 24.92 -41.11 -7.41
CA THR A 251 23.81 -40.20 -7.79
C THR A 251 22.91 -40.90 -8.81
N CYS A 252 21.59 -40.88 -8.59
CA CYS A 252 20.62 -41.51 -9.49
C CYS A 252 19.66 -40.51 -10.13
N ASP A 253 19.25 -40.79 -11.38
CA ASP A 253 18.06 -40.18 -11.96
C ASP A 253 16.83 -40.72 -11.22
N ALA A 254 15.97 -39.81 -10.75
CA ALA A 254 14.74 -40.16 -10.04
C ALA A 254 13.67 -40.73 -10.99
N ASP A 255 13.73 -40.40 -12.28
CA ASP A 255 12.81 -40.91 -13.30
C ASP A 255 13.25 -42.28 -13.86
N HIS A 256 14.56 -42.53 -13.90
CA HIS A 256 15.18 -43.74 -14.46
C HIS A 256 16.17 -44.40 -13.47
N PRO A 257 15.69 -44.94 -12.35
CA PRO A 257 16.55 -45.55 -11.32
C PRO A 257 17.32 -46.76 -11.88
N GLY A 258 18.61 -46.53 -12.19
CA GLY A 258 19.53 -47.52 -12.76
C GLY A 258 20.31 -47.04 -13.99
N GLU A 259 19.85 -46.00 -14.71
CA GLU A 259 20.53 -45.47 -15.90
C GLU A 259 21.43 -44.25 -15.57
N THR A 260 22.56 -44.46 -14.88
CA THR A 260 23.51 -43.38 -14.55
C THR A 260 24.21 -42.77 -15.78
N SER A 261 24.18 -43.44 -16.94
CA SER A 261 24.68 -42.90 -18.21
C SER A 261 23.93 -41.66 -18.71
N GLN A 262 22.71 -41.43 -18.22
CA GLN A 262 21.89 -40.26 -18.54
C GLN A 262 22.31 -39.02 -17.74
N LEU A 263 23.30 -39.09 -16.85
CA LEU A 263 23.76 -37.95 -16.06
C LEU A 263 25.02 -37.30 -16.64
N ASP A 264 25.11 -35.98 -16.50
CA ASP A 264 26.33 -35.18 -16.61
C ASP A 264 26.66 -34.57 -15.26
N PHE A 265 27.95 -34.51 -14.95
CA PHE A 265 28.51 -34.06 -13.68
C PHE A 265 29.54 -32.98 -13.96
N GLU A 266 29.35 -31.81 -13.33
CA GLU A 266 30.22 -30.64 -13.44
C GLU A 266 30.68 -30.22 -12.04
N TRP A 267 31.99 -30.14 -11.83
CA TRP A 267 32.61 -29.70 -10.59
C TRP A 267 33.39 -28.41 -10.82
N PHE A 268 33.11 -27.39 -10.04
CA PHE A 268 33.81 -26.10 -10.17
C PHE A 268 33.95 -25.39 -8.82
N GLY A 269 35.09 -24.72 -8.64
CA GLY A 269 35.31 -23.85 -7.49
C GLY A 269 34.38 -22.65 -7.54
N TYR A 270 33.68 -22.39 -6.44
CA TYR A 270 32.87 -21.19 -6.25
C TYR A 270 33.47 -20.36 -5.11
N PRO A 271 34.57 -19.62 -5.37
CA PRO A 271 35.33 -18.93 -4.34
C PRO A 271 34.44 -17.96 -3.55
N PRO A 272 34.76 -17.69 -2.27
CA PRO A 272 34.05 -16.70 -1.47
C PRO A 272 34.10 -15.30 -2.12
N PRO A 273 33.14 -14.42 -1.80
CA PRO A 273 33.08 -13.07 -2.38
C PRO A 273 34.33 -12.25 -2.04
N GLN A 274 34.94 -11.64 -3.07
CA GLN A 274 36.29 -11.08 -2.98
C GLN A 274 36.36 -9.63 -2.46
N GLY A 275 37.51 -9.27 -1.87
CA GLY A 275 38.01 -7.88 -1.87
C GLY A 275 38.66 -7.49 -3.21
N PHE A 276 39.71 -6.68 -3.18
CA PHE A 276 40.62 -6.49 -4.32
C PHE A 276 41.75 -7.53 -4.26
N GLY A 277 41.75 -8.51 -5.16
CA GLY A 277 42.83 -9.51 -5.27
C GLY A 277 42.43 -10.75 -6.07
N VAL A 278 43.42 -11.55 -6.48
CA VAL A 278 43.21 -12.88 -7.07
C VAL A 278 43.29 -13.90 -5.94
N GLN A 279 42.23 -14.66 -5.69
CA GLN A 279 42.32 -15.80 -4.77
C GLN A 279 43.03 -16.98 -5.47
N PRO A 280 43.89 -17.71 -4.73
CA PRO A 280 44.54 -18.89 -5.27
C PRO A 280 43.50 -19.97 -5.57
N SER A 281 43.54 -20.57 -6.75
CA SER A 281 42.49 -21.50 -7.18
C SER A 281 42.78 -22.93 -6.76
N LEU A 282 41.75 -23.60 -6.25
CA LEU A 282 41.76 -25.03 -5.97
C LEU A 282 42.11 -25.84 -7.22
N THR A 283 42.82 -26.94 -7.03
CA THR A 283 43.04 -27.92 -8.09
C THR A 283 41.99 -29.02 -8.00
N ILE A 284 41.12 -29.07 -9.01
CA ILE A 284 40.12 -30.13 -9.20
C ILE A 284 40.56 -30.93 -10.43
N LEU A 285 40.70 -32.26 -10.28
CA LEU A 285 41.17 -33.15 -11.34
C LEU A 285 40.15 -34.27 -11.61
N PRO A 286 39.85 -34.60 -12.87
CA PRO A 286 38.92 -35.66 -13.23
C PRO A 286 39.57 -37.02 -12.98
N LEU A 287 38.92 -37.88 -12.21
CA LEU A 287 39.35 -39.28 -12.02
C LEU A 287 38.61 -40.24 -12.96
N THR A 288 37.39 -39.89 -13.35
CA THR A 288 36.57 -40.64 -14.31
C THR A 288 35.93 -39.67 -15.32
N PRO A 289 36.71 -39.11 -16.26
CA PRO A 289 36.20 -38.18 -17.25
C PRO A 289 35.19 -38.85 -18.21
N PRO A 290 34.26 -38.10 -18.82
CA PRO A 290 33.43 -38.58 -19.91
C PRO A 290 34.26 -39.17 -21.06
N LEU A 291 33.72 -40.20 -21.72
CA LEU A 291 34.45 -40.92 -22.77
C LEU A 291 34.76 -40.01 -23.96
N GLY A 292 36.05 -39.80 -24.25
CA GLY A 292 36.51 -38.96 -25.36
C GLY A 292 36.77 -37.48 -25.00
N THR A 293 36.71 -37.09 -23.72
CA THR A 293 37.20 -35.79 -23.25
C THR A 293 38.41 -35.97 -22.33
N ASP A 294 39.15 -34.89 -22.10
CA ASP A 294 40.18 -34.78 -21.05
C ASP A 294 39.60 -34.58 -19.64
N GLY A 295 38.26 -34.46 -19.55
CA GLY A 295 37.55 -34.16 -18.31
C GLY A 295 37.56 -32.69 -17.91
N ILE A 296 37.98 -31.75 -18.77
CA ILE A 296 37.97 -30.32 -18.48
C ILE A 296 37.11 -29.58 -19.50
N TYR A 297 36.20 -28.74 -19.00
CA TYR A 297 35.37 -27.85 -19.78
C TYR A 297 35.77 -26.41 -19.50
N SER A 298 36.15 -25.68 -20.55
CA SER A 298 36.82 -24.38 -20.43
C SER A 298 35.93 -23.30 -19.80
N LEU A 299 34.62 -23.35 -20.05
CA LEU A 299 33.64 -22.38 -19.55
C LEU A 299 32.23 -22.98 -19.54
N ASN A 300 31.53 -23.00 -18.39
CA ASN A 300 30.12 -23.39 -18.32
C ASN A 300 29.15 -22.20 -18.48
N GLU A 301 27.86 -22.51 -18.62
CA GLU A 301 26.78 -21.52 -18.80
C GLU A 301 26.65 -20.50 -17.65
N ALA A 302 27.03 -20.89 -16.43
CA ALA A 302 27.06 -20.01 -15.25
C ALA A 302 28.38 -19.18 -15.17
N GLY A 303 29.22 -19.26 -16.20
CA GLY A 303 30.45 -18.49 -16.36
C GLY A 303 31.60 -18.88 -15.43
N PHE A 304 31.61 -20.12 -14.96
CA PHE A 304 32.75 -20.70 -14.28
C PHE A 304 33.72 -21.31 -15.30
N ALA A 305 35.00 -20.97 -15.18
CA ALA A 305 36.07 -21.54 -16.00
C ALA A 305 36.69 -22.79 -15.36
N ASN A 306 37.39 -23.59 -16.16
CA ASN A 306 38.11 -24.80 -15.73
C ASN A 306 37.22 -25.82 -14.98
N VAL A 307 36.01 -26.04 -15.50
CA VAL A 307 35.01 -26.93 -14.91
C VAL A 307 35.44 -28.39 -15.14
N THR A 308 35.54 -29.18 -14.08
CA THR A 308 35.92 -30.58 -14.18
C THR A 308 34.68 -31.45 -14.42
N LEU A 309 34.76 -32.36 -15.40
CA LEU A 309 33.66 -33.22 -15.81
C LEU A 309 33.82 -34.65 -15.27
N GLY A 310 32.68 -35.25 -14.90
CA GLY A 310 32.58 -36.67 -14.57
C GLY A 310 32.23 -36.95 -13.10
N PRO A 311 31.76 -38.17 -12.78
CA PRO A 311 31.20 -38.47 -11.46
C PRO A 311 32.23 -38.57 -10.33
N LYS A 312 33.54 -38.63 -10.61
CA LYS A 312 34.60 -38.69 -9.59
C LYS A 312 35.70 -37.67 -9.87
N VAL A 313 36.06 -36.92 -8.84
CA VAL A 313 37.16 -35.93 -8.89
C VAL A 313 38.10 -36.08 -7.70
N SER A 314 39.36 -35.72 -7.91
CA SER A 314 40.34 -35.47 -6.86
C SER A 314 40.44 -33.97 -6.65
N ILE A 315 40.34 -33.53 -5.40
CA ILE A 315 40.49 -32.13 -5.01
C ILE A 315 41.72 -32.00 -4.12
N SER A 316 42.56 -31.00 -4.39
CA SER A 316 43.68 -30.61 -3.53
C SER A 316 43.74 -29.09 -3.33
N PRO A 317 44.39 -28.60 -2.26
CA PRO A 317 44.64 -27.17 -2.06
C PRO A 317 45.44 -26.56 -3.23
N PRO A 318 45.47 -25.22 -3.35
CA PRO A 318 46.25 -24.55 -4.38
C PRO A 318 47.74 -24.89 -4.22
N THR A 319 48.41 -25.22 -5.34
CA THR A 319 49.80 -25.68 -5.33
C THR A 319 50.86 -24.59 -5.17
N GLU A 320 50.45 -23.31 -5.09
CA GLU A 320 51.37 -22.19 -4.92
C GLU A 320 51.79 -22.06 -3.44
N ALA A 321 53.10 -22.12 -3.18
CA ALA A 321 53.63 -22.15 -1.82
C ALA A 321 53.32 -20.86 -1.04
N GLY A 322 52.61 -20.99 0.08
CA GLY A 322 52.19 -19.86 0.92
C GLY A 322 50.83 -19.26 0.57
N SER A 323 50.08 -19.88 -0.35
CA SER A 323 48.78 -19.37 -0.80
C SER A 323 47.57 -19.80 0.06
N ALA A 324 47.63 -20.95 0.72
CA ALA A 324 46.58 -21.44 1.62
C ALA A 324 46.94 -21.19 3.10
N THR A 325 45.98 -20.70 3.87
CA THR A 325 46.15 -20.26 5.27
C THR A 325 45.36 -21.12 6.27
N ASP A 326 45.75 -21.09 7.54
CA ASP A 326 45.06 -21.84 8.60
C ASP A 326 43.65 -21.28 8.87
N GLY A 327 42.65 -22.15 8.90
CA GLY A 327 41.23 -21.79 9.01
C GLY A 327 40.53 -21.49 7.68
N GLU A 328 41.22 -21.56 6.53
CA GLU A 328 40.66 -21.14 5.24
C GLU A 328 39.57 -22.09 4.72
N GLU A 329 38.38 -21.55 4.45
CA GLU A 329 37.26 -22.28 3.85
C GLU A 329 37.22 -22.13 2.33
N TRP A 330 36.93 -23.24 1.66
CA TRP A 330 36.74 -23.30 0.21
C TRP A 330 35.43 -24.00 -0.16
N HIS A 331 34.86 -23.62 -1.30
CA HIS A 331 33.59 -24.16 -1.78
C HIS A 331 33.73 -24.68 -3.22
N VAL A 332 33.26 -25.90 -3.46
CA VAL A 332 33.06 -26.47 -4.79
C VAL A 332 31.61 -26.82 -4.97
N VAL A 333 31.06 -26.43 -6.12
CA VAL A 333 29.72 -26.83 -6.55
C VAL A 333 29.86 -28.10 -7.39
N LEU A 334 29.12 -29.15 -7.01
CA LEU A 334 28.69 -30.19 -7.93
C LEU A 334 27.37 -29.75 -8.56
N GLN A 335 27.35 -29.61 -9.88
CA GLN A 335 26.13 -29.48 -10.68
C GLN A 335 25.91 -30.79 -11.44
N VAL A 336 24.74 -31.42 -11.24
CA VAL A 336 24.33 -32.60 -12.01
C VAL A 336 23.16 -32.26 -12.90
N ARG A 337 23.28 -32.68 -14.16
CA ARG A 337 22.25 -32.53 -15.19
C ARG A 337 21.86 -33.90 -15.73
N THR A 338 20.65 -34.04 -16.27
CA THR A 338 20.23 -35.27 -16.95
C THR A 338 20.04 -35.01 -18.45
N LYS A 339 20.62 -35.85 -19.31
CA LYS A 339 20.65 -35.76 -20.77
C LYS A 339 19.30 -35.94 -21.47
N LYS A 340 18.34 -36.55 -20.77
CA LYS A 340 17.12 -37.09 -21.37
C LYS A 340 15.89 -36.48 -20.72
N GLY A 341 15.33 -35.46 -21.37
CA GLY A 341 14.00 -34.95 -21.04
C GLY A 341 12.88 -35.94 -21.43
N PRO A 342 11.63 -35.70 -20.99
CA PRO A 342 10.47 -36.30 -21.64
C PRO A 342 10.46 -35.90 -23.11
N SER A 343 9.97 -36.77 -24.00
CA SER A 343 10.04 -36.62 -25.47
C SER A 343 9.38 -35.35 -26.07
N ASN A 344 8.74 -34.53 -25.23
CA ASN A 344 7.91 -33.40 -25.63
C ASN A 344 8.62 -32.03 -25.46
N PHE A 345 9.82 -31.99 -24.87
CA PHE A 345 10.64 -30.77 -24.83
C PHE A 345 11.48 -30.63 -26.11
N LYS A 346 11.57 -29.40 -26.64
CA LYS A 346 12.49 -29.06 -27.75
C LYS A 346 13.95 -28.88 -27.29
N ASP A 347 14.17 -28.55 -26.02
CA ASP A 347 15.49 -28.33 -25.44
C ASP A 347 15.81 -29.44 -24.43
N ALA A 348 16.91 -30.16 -24.66
CA ALA A 348 17.26 -31.36 -23.89
C ALA A 348 17.81 -31.05 -22.48
N ASN A 349 18.10 -29.78 -22.19
CA ASN A 349 18.89 -29.34 -21.03
C ASN A 349 18.07 -28.99 -19.76
N ILE A 350 16.75 -29.18 -19.77
CA ILE A 350 15.78 -28.59 -18.81
C ILE A 350 15.75 -29.30 -17.42
N ARG A 351 16.90 -29.79 -16.94
CA ARG A 351 16.98 -30.60 -15.72
C ARG A 351 18.34 -30.42 -15.04
N ARG A 352 18.37 -29.67 -13.92
CA ARG A 352 19.59 -29.38 -13.15
C ARG A 352 19.35 -29.56 -11.65
N LYS A 353 20.39 -29.96 -10.92
CA LYS A 353 20.41 -29.94 -9.46
C LYS A 353 21.82 -29.73 -8.96
N ASN A 354 22.00 -28.84 -7.99
CA ASN A 354 23.31 -28.45 -7.49
C ASN A 354 23.50 -28.95 -6.05
N THR A 355 24.74 -29.02 -5.60
CA THR A 355 25.12 -29.21 -4.19
C THR A 355 26.50 -28.62 -3.96
N ILE A 356 26.63 -27.79 -2.93
CA ILE A 356 27.91 -27.28 -2.47
C ILE A 356 28.57 -28.34 -1.56
N CYS A 357 29.80 -28.73 -1.91
CA CYS A 357 30.75 -29.26 -0.96
C CYS A 357 31.59 -28.09 -0.43
N THR A 358 31.60 -27.87 0.88
CA THR A 358 32.49 -26.91 1.55
C THR A 358 33.58 -27.69 2.28
N TRP A 359 34.75 -27.13 2.46
CA TRP A 359 35.72 -27.68 3.40
C TRP A 359 36.53 -26.57 4.05
N THR A 360 37.04 -26.89 5.23
CA THR A 360 37.84 -25.99 6.04
C THR A 360 39.22 -26.63 6.20
N TYR A 361 40.29 -25.87 6.01
CA TYR A 361 41.62 -26.31 6.45
C TYR A 361 41.80 -25.92 7.92
N ASN A 362 42.25 -26.85 8.76
CA ASN A 362 42.46 -26.61 10.20
C ASN A 362 43.80 -27.24 10.62
N GLY A 363 44.78 -26.42 10.97
CA GLY A 363 46.21 -26.73 11.00
C GLY A 363 46.73 -27.28 12.32
N ASN A 364 45.87 -27.43 13.34
CA ASN A 364 46.25 -28.05 14.59
C ASN A 364 46.14 -29.58 14.52
N ASN A 365 47.30 -30.25 14.51
CA ASN A 365 47.46 -31.70 14.70
C ASN A 365 47.09 -32.15 16.14
N SER A 366 45.84 -31.93 16.57
CA SER A 366 45.33 -32.36 17.88
C SER A 366 43.90 -32.88 17.80
N GLN A 367 43.65 -34.06 18.38
CA GLN A 367 42.38 -34.79 18.28
C GLN A 367 41.27 -34.21 19.17
N SER A 368 40.02 -34.22 18.64
CA SER A 368 38.73 -34.32 19.38
C SER A 368 38.31 -33.11 20.27
N TRP A 369 37.03 -32.73 20.44
CA TRP A 369 35.75 -33.45 20.34
C TRP A 369 34.58 -32.55 19.86
N GLY A 370 33.54 -33.12 19.26
CA GLY A 370 32.21 -32.49 19.17
C GLY A 370 31.30 -32.99 18.03
N ILE A 371 30.35 -33.89 18.31
CA ILE A 371 29.30 -34.29 17.36
C ILE A 371 28.05 -33.45 17.60
N ASN A 372 27.43 -32.95 16.52
CA ASN A 372 26.00 -32.59 16.51
C ASN A 372 25.35 -33.16 15.25
N ILE A 373 24.68 -34.31 15.39
CA ILE A 373 23.64 -34.77 14.47
C ILE A 373 22.35 -34.73 15.27
N LEU A 374 21.37 -33.94 14.83
CA LEU A 374 20.04 -33.91 15.43
C LEU A 374 18.98 -33.85 14.33
N HIS A 375 18.32 -34.98 14.12
CA HIS A 375 17.15 -35.12 13.26
C HIS A 375 15.86 -34.90 14.10
N THR A 376 14.85 -34.25 13.50
CA THR A 376 13.38 -34.48 13.74
C THR A 376 12.59 -33.62 14.78
N VAL A 377 11.62 -32.85 14.24
CA VAL A 377 10.19 -32.60 14.62
C VAL A 377 9.73 -32.52 16.11
N TYR A 378 9.22 -31.32 16.48
CA TYR A 378 8.20 -30.91 17.50
C TYR A 378 8.36 -31.21 19.03
N VAL A 379 7.50 -30.55 19.84
CA VAL A 379 7.79 -29.99 21.20
C VAL A 379 6.88 -30.52 22.34
N THR A 380 7.37 -30.63 23.60
CA THR A 380 6.61 -30.30 24.83
C THR A 380 7.49 -30.10 26.11
N HIS A 381 7.01 -29.31 27.08
CA HIS A 381 7.69 -28.84 28.31
C HIS A 381 7.37 -29.64 29.59
N VAL A 382 8.28 -29.66 30.59
CA VAL A 382 8.01 -29.45 32.05
C VAL A 382 9.25 -28.79 32.71
N SER A 383 9.07 -28.09 33.85
CA SER A 383 10.06 -27.24 34.55
C SER A 383 10.41 -27.71 35.99
N VAL A 384 11.42 -27.05 36.59
CA VAL A 384 11.78 -26.93 38.02
C VAL A 384 12.77 -27.94 38.61
N GLY A 385 13.87 -27.42 39.19
CA GLY A 385 14.65 -28.11 40.24
C GLY A 385 16.15 -27.75 40.29
N ARG A 386 16.62 -27.22 41.43
CA ARG A 386 18.05 -26.93 41.67
C ARG A 386 18.70 -28.12 42.41
N VAL A 387 19.99 -28.38 42.09
CA VAL A 387 20.94 -29.27 42.82
C VAL A 387 20.80 -30.79 42.57
N GLY A 388 21.90 -31.42 42.10
CA GLY A 388 22.35 -32.72 42.61
C GLY A 388 22.38 -33.95 41.68
N SER A 389 23.59 -34.51 41.51
CA SER A 389 23.91 -35.95 41.32
C SER A 389 23.39 -36.78 40.13
N ARG A 390 24.34 -37.10 39.23
CA ARG A 390 24.72 -38.45 38.70
C ARG A 390 23.73 -39.36 37.90
N LEU A 391 24.13 -39.57 36.62
CA LEU A 391 24.25 -40.84 35.86
C LEU A 391 23.02 -41.75 35.53
N VAL A 392 22.84 -42.01 34.22
CA VAL A 392 22.94 -43.33 33.51
C VAL A 392 21.75 -43.90 32.70
N CYS A 393 22.04 -44.17 31.40
CA CYS A 393 21.44 -45.15 30.43
C CYS A 393 19.95 -45.06 30.02
N GLN A 394 19.46 -45.60 28.87
CA GLN A 394 20.02 -46.08 27.55
C GLN A 394 18.83 -46.55 26.64
N ALA A 395 19.08 -46.78 25.33
CA ALA A 395 18.25 -47.51 24.32
C ALA A 395 17.13 -46.70 23.60
N ARG A 396 17.05 -46.64 22.24
CA ARG A 396 16.50 -47.59 21.21
C ARG A 396 14.95 -47.70 21.24
N GLU A 397 14.17 -47.88 20.16
CA GLU A 397 14.42 -48.26 18.74
C GLU A 397 13.19 -47.91 17.82
N THR A 398 13.42 -47.74 16.50
CA THR A 398 12.57 -48.04 15.30
C THR A 398 11.01 -48.00 15.26
N LEU A 399 10.47 -47.41 14.18
CA LEU A 399 9.20 -47.74 13.47
C LEU A 399 9.28 -49.14 12.80
N PRO A 400 8.18 -49.93 12.54
CA PRO A 400 7.06 -49.53 11.64
C PRO A 400 5.69 -50.25 11.86
N GLY A 401 4.70 -50.04 10.95
CA GLY A 401 3.66 -51.05 10.64
C GLY A 401 2.19 -50.61 10.73
N ALA A 402 1.31 -51.25 9.95
CA ALA A 402 -0.13 -50.96 9.83
C ALA A 402 -1.04 -52.02 10.48
N LEU A 403 -2.29 -51.64 10.85
CA LEU A 403 -3.56 -52.39 10.59
C LEU A 403 -4.74 -51.94 11.49
N CYS A 404 -5.95 -51.99 10.92
CA CYS A 404 -7.29 -52.23 11.50
C CYS A 404 -7.92 -51.38 12.65
N ARG A 405 -9.20 -51.01 12.39
CA ARG A 405 -10.30 -50.68 13.35
C ARG A 405 -10.70 -51.93 14.21
N PRO A 406 -11.64 -51.87 15.20
CA PRO A 406 -12.59 -50.80 15.59
C PRO A 406 -12.73 -50.53 17.11
N GLY A 407 -13.65 -49.65 17.52
CA GLY A 407 -14.34 -49.80 18.81
C GLY A 407 -14.69 -48.54 19.61
N ASP A 408 -16.00 -48.28 19.67
CA ASP A 408 -16.80 -47.76 20.79
C ASP A 408 -16.78 -46.31 21.31
N ASN A 409 -18.03 -45.89 21.53
CA ASN A 409 -18.54 -44.64 22.07
C ASN A 409 -18.25 -44.48 23.57
N THR A 410 -18.14 -43.23 24.00
CA THR A 410 -18.96 -42.54 25.01
C THR A 410 -18.38 -41.12 25.11
N GLY A 411 -19.11 -40.05 25.43
CA GLY A 411 -20.43 -39.94 26.03
C GLY A 411 -20.35 -38.89 27.14
N ASP A 412 -21.32 -38.00 27.15
CA ASP A 412 -21.72 -37.10 28.23
C ASP A 412 -20.99 -35.75 28.46
N GLU A 413 -21.87 -34.75 28.39
CA GLU A 413 -21.79 -33.37 28.83
C GLU A 413 -21.37 -33.20 30.30
N LEU A 414 -20.98 -31.98 30.67
CA LEU A 414 -21.52 -31.37 31.89
C LEU A 414 -21.54 -29.83 31.81
N GLN A 415 -22.51 -29.24 32.50
CA GLN A 415 -22.99 -27.86 32.35
C GLN A 415 -22.45 -26.94 33.47
N ASN A 416 -22.19 -25.65 33.16
CA ASN A 416 -22.66 -24.38 33.81
C ASN A 416 -22.83 -24.28 35.37
N PRO A 417 -23.20 -23.12 36.00
CA PRO A 417 -22.96 -21.69 35.70
C PRO A 417 -22.51 -20.81 36.94
N SER A 418 -22.19 -19.54 36.67
CA SER A 418 -22.53 -18.31 37.45
C SER A 418 -22.19 -18.11 38.96
N ILE A 419 -21.67 -16.90 39.30
CA ILE A 419 -22.03 -16.09 40.50
C ILE A 419 -22.09 -14.60 40.11
N ALA A 420 -22.88 -13.78 40.83
CA ALA A 420 -23.24 -12.42 40.46
C ALA A 420 -23.04 -11.34 41.56
N ARG A 421 -22.88 -10.09 41.10
CA ARG A 421 -23.53 -8.84 41.58
C ARG A 421 -23.41 -8.38 43.05
N TRP A 422 -22.87 -7.16 43.19
CA TRP A 422 -23.36 -6.03 44.01
C TRP A 422 -23.01 -4.72 43.24
N LEU A 423 -23.52 -3.51 43.49
CA LEU A 423 -24.48 -2.95 44.47
C LEU A 423 -25.31 -1.83 43.77
N THR A 424 -26.15 -1.07 44.49
CA THR A 424 -26.82 0.18 44.03
C THR A 424 -27.44 0.90 45.24
N LEU A 425 -27.52 2.26 45.27
CA LEU A 425 -28.70 3.08 45.68
C LEU A 425 -28.40 4.54 46.12
N GLY A 426 -29.42 5.42 46.03
CA GLY A 426 -29.49 6.78 46.62
C GLY A 426 -29.75 7.92 45.60
N LEU A 427 -30.93 8.10 44.98
CA LEU A 427 -32.24 8.62 45.47
C LEU A 427 -32.25 10.09 45.98
N GLN A 428 -32.87 11.02 45.22
CA GLN A 428 -34.07 11.83 45.58
C GLN A 428 -34.38 13.03 44.63
N GLN A 429 -35.68 13.38 44.54
CA GLN A 429 -36.38 14.59 44.02
C GLN A 429 -37.68 14.76 44.89
N PRO A 430 -38.64 15.72 44.71
CA PRO A 430 -38.88 16.80 43.71
C PRO A 430 -39.42 18.16 44.29
N GLN A 431 -40.08 18.99 43.42
CA GLN A 431 -41.04 20.11 43.67
C GLN A 431 -40.49 21.54 43.97
N SER A 432 -41.16 22.69 43.68
CA SER A 432 -42.21 23.11 42.69
C SER A 432 -42.60 24.61 42.86
N SER A 433 -42.85 25.40 41.79
CA SER A 433 -43.82 26.56 41.78
C SER A 433 -43.88 27.38 40.45
N MET A 434 -45.00 28.08 40.22
CA MET A 434 -45.40 29.06 39.16
C MET A 434 -46.26 30.17 39.83
N PRO A 435 -46.79 31.25 39.18
CA PRO A 435 -46.36 32.11 38.04
C PRO A 435 -46.57 33.66 38.30
N ASP A 436 -46.54 34.47 37.21
CA ASP A 436 -47.34 35.71 36.92
C ASP A 436 -46.90 37.13 37.44
N PRO A 437 -47.49 38.28 36.98
CA PRO A 437 -47.46 38.85 35.61
C PRO A 437 -47.29 40.41 35.56
N GLU A 438 -48.00 41.13 34.66
CA GLU A 438 -48.09 42.61 34.41
C GLU A 438 -46.98 43.24 33.51
N ALA A 439 -47.18 43.96 32.39
CA ALA A 439 -48.25 44.77 31.75
C ALA A 439 -48.20 46.29 32.02
N ASP A 440 -47.97 47.10 30.97
CA ASP A 440 -48.69 48.38 30.77
C ASP A 440 -48.57 49.01 29.34
N LEU A 441 -49.38 50.04 29.09
CA LEU A 441 -49.91 50.49 27.77
C LEU A 441 -49.24 51.78 27.16
N PRO A 442 -49.64 52.27 25.95
CA PRO A 442 -48.78 53.08 25.07
C PRO A 442 -49.06 54.59 25.05
N LEU A 443 -48.20 55.36 24.37
CA LEU A 443 -48.44 56.76 24.00
C LEU A 443 -48.15 57.06 22.51
N ASN A 444 -49.11 57.72 21.86
CA ASN A 444 -49.03 58.27 20.50
C ASN A 444 -48.32 59.63 20.48
N HIS A 445 -47.58 59.95 19.40
CA HIS A 445 -47.53 61.32 18.85
C HIS A 445 -47.03 61.40 17.38
N THR A 446 -48.01 61.53 16.48
CA THR A 446 -48.06 62.42 15.29
C THR A 446 -46.77 62.91 14.58
N ASN A 447 -46.58 62.41 13.35
CA ASN A 447 -46.23 63.13 12.09
C ASN A 447 -45.13 64.22 12.06
N SER A 448 -44.07 63.96 11.28
CA SER A 448 -43.59 64.90 10.25
C SER A 448 -43.04 64.16 9.02
N ARG A 449 -43.32 64.66 7.81
CA ARG A 449 -42.98 64.00 6.53
C ARG A 449 -41.52 64.25 6.15
N GLN A 450 -40.81 63.21 5.71
CA GLN A 450 -39.73 63.38 4.74
C GLN A 450 -39.66 62.17 3.79
N SER A 451 -39.58 62.48 2.49
CA SER A 451 -39.62 61.49 1.41
C SER A 451 -38.34 60.65 1.36
N SER A 452 -38.47 59.35 1.59
CA SER A 452 -37.47 58.35 1.24
C SER A 452 -38.14 57.16 0.55
N ILE A 453 -37.35 56.41 -0.21
CA ILE A 453 -37.79 55.35 -1.11
C ILE A 453 -38.52 54.27 -0.32
N VAL A 454 -39.57 53.70 -0.92
CA VAL A 454 -40.37 52.61 -0.35
C VAL A 454 -39.48 51.40 -0.05
N GLU A 455 -39.07 51.25 1.21
CA GLU A 455 -38.83 49.95 1.81
C GLU A 455 -40.21 49.38 2.15
N GLU A 456 -40.66 48.37 1.40
CA GLU A 456 -41.76 47.52 1.86
C GLU A 456 -41.22 46.72 3.07
N GLU A 457 -41.67 47.10 4.27
CA GLU A 457 -41.47 46.32 5.48
C GLU A 457 -42.26 45.00 5.37
N GLU A 458 -41.63 43.94 4.84
CA GLU A 458 -42.08 42.57 5.13
C GLU A 458 -41.97 42.33 6.65
N GLU A 459 -43.09 42.00 7.29
CA GLU A 459 -43.16 41.77 8.73
C GLU A 459 -42.17 40.69 9.21
N GLY A 460 -41.12 41.12 9.91
CA GLY A 460 -40.78 40.49 11.19
C GLY A 460 -39.62 39.48 11.26
N PHE A 461 -38.87 39.17 10.18
CA PHE A 461 -37.68 38.30 10.33
C PHE A 461 -36.36 39.08 10.50
N THR A 462 -35.98 39.30 11.77
CA THR A 462 -34.74 40.01 12.13
C THR A 462 -33.50 39.10 12.09
N TYR A 463 -32.50 39.52 11.31
CA TYR A 463 -31.21 38.84 11.16
C TYR A 463 -30.21 39.37 12.21
N PRO A 464 -29.63 38.51 13.08
CA PRO A 464 -28.60 38.94 14.04
C PRO A 464 -27.34 39.53 13.41
N ASP A 465 -26.92 39.03 12.24
CA ASP A 465 -25.73 39.44 11.47
C ASP A 465 -24.40 39.52 12.25
N GLY A 466 -24.33 38.87 13.41
CA GLY A 466 -23.22 38.90 14.36
C GLY A 466 -23.62 38.38 15.75
N GLY A 467 -22.73 38.61 16.73
CA GLY A 467 -22.89 38.10 18.10
C GLY A 467 -22.48 36.63 18.26
N THR A 468 -22.22 36.23 19.51
CA THR A 468 -21.72 34.88 19.86
C THR A 468 -22.62 33.78 19.31
N THR A 469 -23.93 33.86 19.54
CA THR A 469 -24.90 32.84 19.10
C THR A 469 -24.88 32.62 17.59
N ALA A 470 -24.68 33.67 16.77
CA ALA A 470 -24.62 33.56 15.31
C ALA A 470 -23.30 32.94 14.83
N TRP A 471 -22.18 33.36 15.40
CA TRP A 471 -20.87 32.77 15.08
C TRP A 471 -20.72 31.32 15.57
N LEU A 472 -21.41 30.92 16.64
CA LEU A 472 -21.52 29.52 17.04
C LEU A 472 -22.28 28.66 16.01
N GLN A 473 -23.18 29.24 15.22
CA GLN A 473 -23.79 28.51 14.09
C GLN A 473 -22.77 28.30 12.96
N VAL A 474 -21.90 29.28 12.70
CA VAL A 474 -20.81 29.14 11.72
C VAL A 474 -19.86 28.02 12.17
N LEU A 475 -19.51 27.95 13.46
CA LEU A 475 -18.72 26.85 14.02
C LEU A 475 -19.43 25.49 13.88
N ALA A 476 -20.71 25.40 14.26
CA ALA A 476 -21.48 24.15 14.16
C ALA A 476 -21.54 23.63 12.71
N SER A 477 -21.83 24.52 11.76
CA SER A 477 -21.88 24.20 10.33
C SER A 477 -20.50 23.88 9.75
N HIS A 478 -19.44 24.55 10.21
CA HIS A 478 -18.05 24.23 9.84
C HIS A 478 -17.67 22.81 10.26
N LEU A 479 -18.02 22.39 11.49
CA LEU A 479 -17.76 21.03 11.98
C LEU A 479 -18.51 19.95 11.19
N ILE A 480 -19.78 20.21 10.84
CA ILE A 480 -20.56 19.31 9.95
C ILE A 480 -19.91 19.23 8.56
N ASN A 481 -19.48 20.37 8.01
CA ASN A 481 -18.82 20.44 6.71
C ASN A 481 -17.45 19.76 6.72
N GLN A 482 -16.75 19.78 7.86
CA GLN A 482 -15.51 19.04 8.10
C GLN A 482 -15.74 17.52 8.04
N ILE A 483 -16.82 17.01 8.63
CA ILE A 483 -17.20 15.58 8.52
C ILE A 483 -17.58 15.24 7.07
N ALA A 484 -18.56 15.95 6.51
CA ALA A 484 -19.22 15.57 5.26
C ALA A 484 -18.31 15.58 4.02
N TRP A 485 -17.25 16.41 4.02
CA TRP A 485 -16.31 16.52 2.89
C TRP A 485 -14.87 16.17 3.25
N GLY A 486 -14.50 16.21 4.54
CA GLY A 486 -13.16 15.82 4.97
C GLY A 486 -12.97 14.31 5.07
N TYR A 487 -14.00 13.56 5.50
CA TYR A 487 -13.87 12.10 5.55
C TYR A 487 -13.71 11.46 4.16
N PRO A 488 -14.47 11.84 3.11
CA PRO A 488 -14.27 11.33 1.75
C PRO A 488 -12.87 11.56 1.17
N SER A 489 -12.09 12.57 1.62
CA SER A 489 -10.72 12.73 1.11
C SER A 489 -9.79 11.60 1.56
N SER A 490 -10.14 10.90 2.64
CA SER A 490 -9.42 9.73 3.14
C SER A 490 -9.59 8.51 2.23
N TYR A 491 -10.47 8.60 1.22
CA TYR A 491 -10.78 7.48 0.35
C TYR A 491 -9.55 6.92 -0.39
N GLY A 492 -8.54 7.73 -0.72
CA GLY A 492 -7.29 7.23 -1.30
C GLY A 492 -6.57 6.20 -0.42
N VAL A 493 -6.63 6.37 0.91
CA VAL A 493 -6.05 5.44 1.89
C VAL A 493 -6.91 4.17 2.00
N TYR A 494 -8.23 4.32 2.03
CA TYR A 494 -9.17 3.19 2.01
C TYR A 494 -9.02 2.35 0.75
N GLN A 495 -8.95 2.98 -0.42
CA GLN A 495 -8.78 2.31 -1.71
C GLN A 495 -7.49 1.50 -1.72
N LEU A 496 -6.37 2.08 -1.25
CA LEU A 496 -5.10 1.36 -1.14
C LEU A 496 -5.25 0.11 -0.26
N TYR A 497 -5.82 0.25 0.94
CA TYR A 497 -6.08 -0.89 1.84
C TYR A 497 -6.99 -1.96 1.21
N TYR A 498 -8.03 -1.56 0.46
CA TYR A 498 -8.93 -2.49 -0.22
C TYR A 498 -8.26 -3.24 -1.38
N THR A 499 -7.37 -2.59 -2.13
CA THR A 499 -6.62 -3.24 -3.21
C THR A 499 -5.49 -4.11 -2.69
N THR A 500 -4.79 -3.71 -1.61
CA THR A 500 -3.64 -4.47 -1.08
C THR A 500 -4.02 -5.57 -0.10
N THR A 501 -4.94 -5.30 0.84
CA THR A 501 -5.24 -6.21 1.97
C THR A 501 -6.44 -7.10 1.71
N LEU A 502 -7.40 -6.65 0.90
CA LEU A 502 -8.59 -7.43 0.51
C LEU A 502 -8.52 -7.93 -0.94
N SER A 503 -7.41 -7.65 -1.64
CA SER A 503 -7.17 -8.02 -3.05
C SER A 503 -8.31 -7.65 -4.00
N LEU A 504 -9.06 -6.57 -3.69
CA LEU A 504 -10.17 -6.13 -4.53
C LEU A 504 -9.63 -5.43 -5.79
N PRO A 505 -10.16 -5.73 -6.99
CA PRO A 505 -9.79 -5.01 -8.21
C PRO A 505 -9.95 -3.50 -8.04
N SER A 506 -8.97 -2.71 -8.49
CA SER A 506 -8.96 -1.24 -8.32
C SER A 506 -10.22 -0.55 -8.86
N SER A 507 -10.79 -1.06 -9.94
CA SER A 507 -12.06 -0.61 -10.52
C SER A 507 -13.28 -0.95 -9.65
N GLN A 508 -13.27 -2.09 -8.97
CA GLN A 508 -14.32 -2.49 -8.03
C GLN A 508 -14.21 -1.69 -6.73
N ALA A 509 -12.99 -1.45 -6.24
CA ALA A 509 -12.73 -0.60 -5.08
C ALA A 509 -13.20 0.84 -5.34
N SER A 510 -12.81 1.48 -6.45
CA SER A 510 -13.12 2.90 -6.70
C SER A 510 -14.62 3.23 -6.63
N TRP A 511 -15.50 2.30 -7.04
CA TRP A 511 -16.96 2.44 -6.91
C TRP A 511 -17.45 2.77 -5.50
N ILE A 512 -16.79 2.31 -4.44
CA ILE A 512 -17.20 2.59 -3.04
C ILE A 512 -17.03 4.09 -2.72
N GLY A 513 -15.92 4.70 -3.15
CA GLY A 513 -15.67 6.13 -2.98
C GLY A 513 -16.53 6.98 -3.92
N SER A 514 -16.69 6.55 -5.18
CA SER A 514 -17.55 7.24 -6.16
C SER A 514 -19.01 7.28 -5.73
N ILE A 515 -19.58 6.17 -5.23
CA ILE A 515 -20.97 6.17 -4.75
C ILE A 515 -21.11 7.00 -3.47
N GLN A 516 -20.11 7.00 -2.58
CA GLN A 516 -20.11 7.81 -1.37
C GLN A 516 -20.20 9.32 -1.69
N ILE A 517 -19.34 9.82 -2.59
CA ILE A 517 -19.35 11.23 -3.03
C ILE A 517 -20.66 11.56 -3.78
N PHE A 518 -21.12 10.66 -4.66
CA PHE A 518 -22.38 10.83 -5.37
C PHE A 518 -23.57 10.97 -4.40
N LEU A 519 -23.64 10.15 -3.35
CA LEU A 519 -24.73 10.21 -2.36
C LEU A 519 -24.67 11.49 -1.53
N THR A 520 -23.47 11.94 -1.11
CA THR A 520 -23.31 13.22 -0.39
C THR A 520 -23.93 14.38 -1.17
N PHE A 521 -23.71 14.45 -2.48
CA PHE A 521 -24.36 15.46 -3.35
C PHE A 521 -25.83 15.14 -3.67
N GLY A 522 -26.15 13.92 -4.08
CA GLY A 522 -27.45 13.53 -4.63
C GLY A 522 -28.60 13.62 -3.63
N ILE A 523 -28.32 13.46 -2.34
CA ILE A 523 -29.33 13.53 -1.27
C ILE A 523 -29.54 14.98 -0.78
N CYS A 524 -28.72 15.94 -1.23
CA CYS A 524 -28.82 17.33 -0.79
C CYS A 524 -30.21 17.95 -1.03
N ALA A 525 -30.96 17.51 -2.06
CA ALA A 525 -32.34 17.92 -2.28
C ALA A 525 -33.28 17.50 -1.13
N LEU A 526 -33.19 16.25 -0.68
CA LEU A 526 -33.96 15.72 0.46
C LEU A 526 -33.51 16.35 1.78
N SER A 527 -32.19 16.38 1.99
CA SER A 527 -31.53 17.00 3.15
C SER A 527 -31.94 18.46 3.34
N GLY A 528 -31.91 19.24 2.26
CA GLY A 528 -32.37 20.62 2.23
C GLY A 528 -33.87 20.75 2.49
N ARG A 529 -34.69 19.90 1.87
CA ARG A 529 -36.14 19.93 2.10
C ARG A 529 -36.52 19.60 3.55
N LEU A 530 -35.81 18.68 4.19
CA LEU A 530 -35.95 18.36 5.62
C LEU A 530 -35.58 19.56 6.51
N ALA A 531 -34.50 20.27 6.17
CA ALA A 531 -34.12 21.50 6.88
C ALA A 531 -35.18 22.60 6.72
N ASP A 532 -35.67 22.84 5.50
CA ASP A 532 -36.77 23.80 5.22
C ASP A 532 -38.07 23.40 5.95
N ALA A 533 -38.31 22.11 6.15
CA ALA A 533 -39.44 21.57 6.93
C ALA A 533 -39.26 21.68 8.47
N GLY A 534 -38.19 22.32 8.96
CA GLY A 534 -37.91 22.51 10.38
C GLY A 534 -37.19 21.35 11.06
N TYR A 535 -36.82 20.29 10.33
CA TYR A 535 -36.14 19.11 10.89
C TYR A 535 -34.61 19.24 10.93
N THR A 536 -34.06 20.46 10.87
CA THR A 536 -32.61 20.76 10.81
C THR A 536 -31.77 19.92 11.79
N ARG A 537 -32.07 19.97 13.10
CA ARG A 537 -31.35 19.18 14.12
C ARG A 537 -31.56 17.67 13.94
N HIS A 538 -32.77 17.24 13.62
CA HIS A 538 -33.11 15.82 13.44
C HIS A 538 -32.37 15.22 12.24
N ALA A 539 -32.30 15.95 11.12
CA ALA A 539 -31.53 15.55 9.94
C ALA A 539 -30.03 15.42 10.27
N VAL A 540 -29.44 16.37 11.01
CA VAL A 540 -28.03 16.23 11.45
C VAL A 540 -27.82 15.05 12.40
N ILE A 541 -28.75 14.79 13.34
CA ILE A 541 -28.67 13.62 14.24
C ILE A 541 -28.73 12.32 13.44
N VAL A 542 -29.70 12.16 12.53
CA VAL A 542 -29.85 10.97 11.69
C VAL A 542 -28.64 10.80 10.76
N GLY A 543 -28.21 11.87 10.10
CA GLY A 543 -27.06 11.85 9.19
C GLY A 543 -25.75 11.53 9.91
N LEU A 544 -25.52 12.12 11.09
CA LEU A 544 -24.37 11.80 11.95
C LEU A 544 -24.42 10.35 12.42
N PHE A 545 -25.59 9.87 12.87
CA PHE A 545 -25.76 8.48 13.29
C PHE A 545 -25.42 7.52 12.15
N MET A 546 -25.94 7.75 10.95
CA MET A 546 -25.62 6.94 9.76
C MET A 546 -24.15 7.03 9.37
N ALA A 547 -23.53 8.22 9.43
CA ALA A 547 -22.12 8.40 9.09
C ALA A 547 -21.18 7.70 10.09
N VAL A 548 -21.45 7.84 11.39
CA VAL A 548 -20.71 7.16 12.46
C VAL A 548 -20.95 5.65 12.39
N MET A 549 -22.20 5.20 12.22
CA MET A 549 -22.56 3.78 12.14
C MET A 549 -21.94 3.12 10.91
N GLY A 550 -22.09 3.70 9.70
CA GLY A 550 -21.50 3.16 8.48
C GLY A 550 -19.97 3.06 8.56
N THR A 551 -19.32 4.09 9.10
CA THR A 551 -17.87 4.08 9.34
C THR A 551 -17.50 3.01 10.37
N PHE A 552 -18.19 2.94 11.52
CA PHE A 552 -17.93 1.94 12.55
C PHE A 552 -18.17 0.50 12.05
N LEU A 553 -19.23 0.25 11.28
CA LEU A 553 -19.51 -1.04 10.65
C LEU A 553 -18.44 -1.44 9.63
N THR A 554 -17.85 -0.48 8.92
CA THR A 554 -16.71 -0.71 8.01
C THR A 554 -15.52 -1.37 8.73
N SER A 555 -15.36 -1.15 10.05
CA SER A 555 -14.33 -1.82 10.86
C SER A 555 -14.52 -3.33 11.08
N PHE A 556 -15.67 -3.89 10.70
CA PHE A 556 -16.00 -5.32 10.77
C PHE A 556 -16.21 -5.95 9.38
N CYS A 557 -16.00 -5.19 8.30
CA CYS A 557 -16.22 -5.68 6.95
C CYS A 557 -15.01 -6.44 6.41
N HIS A 558 -15.25 -7.64 5.88
CA HIS A 558 -14.23 -8.51 5.27
C HIS A 558 -14.51 -8.77 3.78
N ALA A 559 -15.72 -8.49 3.29
CA ALA A 559 -16.12 -8.69 1.90
C ALA A 559 -16.57 -7.38 1.23
N TYR A 560 -16.35 -7.26 -0.08
CA TYR A 560 -16.68 -6.07 -0.88
C TYR A 560 -18.08 -5.51 -0.62
N TRP A 561 -19.11 -6.35 -0.68
CA TRP A 561 -20.50 -5.92 -0.55
C TRP A 561 -20.80 -5.32 0.84
N GLN A 562 -20.12 -5.80 1.88
CA GLN A 562 -20.25 -5.27 3.24
C GLN A 562 -19.70 -3.85 3.30
N ILE A 563 -18.51 -3.62 2.73
CA ILE A 563 -17.85 -2.32 2.65
C ILE A 563 -18.66 -1.34 1.79
N PHE A 564 -19.17 -1.80 0.65
CA PHE A 564 -20.01 -1.00 -0.23
C PHE A 564 -21.29 -0.53 0.48
N LEU A 565 -21.94 -1.40 1.26
CA LEU A 565 -23.12 -1.02 2.06
C LEU A 565 -22.76 -0.14 3.27
N ALA A 566 -21.67 -0.41 3.97
CA ALA A 566 -21.28 0.32 5.18
C ALA A 566 -20.66 1.69 4.87
N GLN A 567 -19.58 1.74 4.09
CA GLN A 567 -18.85 2.96 3.77
C GLN A 567 -19.45 3.72 2.59
N GLY A 568 -19.78 3.01 1.52
CA GLY A 568 -20.32 3.61 0.30
C GLY A 568 -21.72 4.17 0.53
N LEU A 569 -22.66 3.27 0.81
CA LEU A 569 -24.07 3.59 0.95
C LEU A 569 -24.39 4.26 2.30
N CYS A 570 -24.14 3.60 3.45
CA CYS A 570 -24.59 4.11 4.75
C CYS A 570 -23.88 5.42 5.14
N THR A 571 -22.55 5.49 5.06
CA THR A 571 -21.83 6.74 5.34
C THR A 571 -22.13 7.84 4.31
N GLY A 572 -22.23 7.51 3.01
CA GLY A 572 -22.61 8.46 1.96
C GLY A 572 -24.02 9.06 2.17
N LEU A 573 -25.00 8.21 2.51
CA LEU A 573 -26.34 8.65 2.91
C LEU A 573 -26.27 9.60 4.11
N GLY A 574 -25.52 9.22 5.15
CA GLY A 574 -25.38 10.01 6.37
C GLY A 574 -24.81 11.41 6.14
N MET A 575 -23.71 11.50 5.38
CA MET A 575 -23.04 12.76 5.04
C MET A 575 -23.94 13.68 4.21
N GLY A 576 -24.65 13.14 3.21
CA GLY A 576 -25.62 13.90 2.42
C GLY A 576 -26.81 14.44 3.25
N ILE A 577 -27.32 13.64 4.19
CA ILE A 577 -28.44 14.04 5.07
C ILE A 577 -28.01 15.12 6.09
N MET A 578 -26.76 15.10 6.60
CA MET A 578 -26.33 16.09 7.60
C MET A 578 -25.80 17.41 7.01
N PHE A 579 -25.22 17.40 5.80
CA PHE A 579 -24.52 18.56 5.23
C PHE A 579 -25.43 19.79 5.08
N MET A 580 -26.60 19.63 4.46
CA MET A 580 -27.44 20.76 4.06
C MET A 580 -28.07 21.55 5.22
N PRO A 581 -28.57 20.93 6.31
CA PRO A 581 -28.93 21.63 7.55
C PRO A 581 -27.91 22.66 8.05
N GLY A 582 -26.61 22.40 7.87
CA GLY A 582 -25.54 23.33 8.22
C GLY A 582 -25.46 24.57 7.32
N ILE A 583 -25.82 24.44 6.04
CA ILE A 583 -25.82 25.57 5.11
C ILE A 583 -27.08 26.43 5.31
N THR A 584 -28.25 25.81 5.44
CA THR A 584 -29.54 26.53 5.52
C THR A 584 -29.69 27.36 6.80
N ILE A 585 -29.20 26.87 7.94
CA ILE A 585 -29.29 27.60 9.22
C ILE A 585 -28.61 28.98 9.15
N LEU A 586 -27.50 29.12 8.43
CA LEU A 586 -26.79 30.40 8.28
C LEU A 586 -27.58 31.44 7.49
N GLY A 587 -28.41 30.98 6.56
CA GLY A 587 -29.37 31.84 5.85
C GLY A 587 -30.37 32.53 6.77
N SER A 588 -30.56 32.05 8.01
CA SER A 588 -31.44 32.65 9.03
C SER A 588 -30.71 33.55 10.04
N TYR A 589 -29.37 33.53 10.05
CA TYR A 589 -28.56 34.29 11.01
C TYR A 589 -27.86 35.49 10.40
N PHE A 590 -27.57 35.46 9.09
CA PHE A 590 -26.77 36.48 8.41
C PHE A 590 -27.45 36.93 7.11
N LYS A 591 -27.56 38.25 6.91
CA LYS A 591 -27.99 38.89 5.65
C LYS A 591 -26.80 39.64 5.06
N ARG A 592 -26.25 40.61 5.79
CA ARG A 592 -25.09 41.44 5.38
C ARG A 592 -23.76 40.69 5.40
N ARG A 593 -23.54 39.77 6.35
CA ARG A 593 -22.29 38.97 6.46
C ARG A 593 -22.43 37.54 5.90
N LYS A 594 -23.56 37.22 5.24
CA LYS A 594 -23.91 35.88 4.76
C LYS A 594 -22.81 35.23 3.91
N THR A 595 -22.26 35.98 2.94
CA THR A 595 -21.18 35.49 2.07
C THR A 595 -19.95 35.05 2.87
N LEU A 596 -19.47 35.90 3.79
CA LEU A 596 -18.31 35.58 4.64
C LEU A 596 -18.61 34.38 5.57
N ALA A 597 -19.79 34.34 6.19
CA ALA A 597 -20.17 33.24 7.07
C ALA A 597 -20.20 31.89 6.34
N LEU A 598 -20.79 31.83 5.14
CA LEU A 598 -20.82 30.63 4.30
C LEU A 598 -19.41 30.21 3.82
N SER A 599 -18.56 31.16 3.45
CA SER A 599 -17.17 30.87 3.06
C SER A 599 -16.26 30.45 4.23
N ILE A 600 -16.59 30.84 5.48
CA ILE A 600 -15.91 30.31 6.68
C ILE A 600 -16.35 28.86 6.94
N VAL A 601 -17.60 28.49 6.64
CA VAL A 601 -18.01 27.07 6.73
C VAL A 601 -17.27 26.20 5.73
N THR A 602 -17.06 26.66 4.48
CA THR A 602 -16.36 25.85 3.46
C THR A 602 -14.89 25.58 3.80
N THR A 603 -14.27 26.29 4.75
CA THR A 603 -12.93 25.91 5.25
C THR A 603 -12.93 24.58 6.00
N GLY A 604 -14.06 24.17 6.58
CA GLY A 604 -14.22 22.89 7.28
C GLY A 604 -13.84 21.70 6.39
N THR A 605 -14.25 21.72 5.12
CA THR A 605 -13.82 20.74 4.10
C THR A 605 -12.29 20.61 4.04
N GLY A 606 -11.54 21.71 4.10
CA GLY A 606 -10.08 21.70 3.93
C GLY A 606 -9.36 21.22 5.19
N LEU A 607 -9.80 21.68 6.37
CA LEU A 607 -9.32 21.17 7.65
C LEU A 607 -9.62 19.68 7.79
N GLY A 608 -10.82 19.26 7.38
CA GLY A 608 -11.25 17.87 7.33
C GLY A 608 -10.38 17.03 6.39
N SER A 609 -10.13 17.55 5.19
CA SER A 609 -9.30 16.87 4.19
C SER A 609 -7.85 16.68 4.59
N VAL A 610 -7.37 17.40 5.61
CA VAL A 610 -6.05 17.19 6.23
C VAL A 610 -6.17 16.27 7.45
N THR A 611 -7.14 16.53 8.35
CA THR A 611 -7.27 15.81 9.63
C THR A 611 -7.69 14.35 9.49
N PHE A 612 -8.68 14.01 8.65
CA PHE A 612 -9.12 12.63 8.50
C PHE A 612 -8.05 11.73 7.86
N PRO A 613 -7.39 12.10 6.74
CA PRO A 613 -6.35 11.25 6.15
C PRO A 613 -5.11 11.10 7.04
N ILE A 614 -4.68 12.17 7.73
CA ILE A 614 -3.54 12.09 8.67
C ILE A 614 -3.89 11.15 9.82
N LEU A 615 -5.07 11.29 10.44
CA LEU A 615 -5.50 10.40 11.51
C LEU A 615 -5.55 8.94 11.03
N LEU A 616 -6.06 8.70 9.81
CA LEU A 616 -6.16 7.35 9.26
C LEU A 616 -4.78 6.75 8.94
N ASN A 617 -3.91 7.47 8.22
CA ASN A 617 -2.55 7.04 7.90
C ASN A 617 -1.65 6.86 9.12
N TYR A 618 -1.86 7.64 10.19
CA TYR A 618 -1.11 7.50 11.43
C TYR A 618 -1.63 6.35 12.30
N THR A 619 -2.95 6.20 12.44
CA THR A 619 -3.52 5.15 13.31
C THR A 619 -3.55 3.77 12.66
N MET A 620 -3.70 3.66 11.34
CA MET A 620 -3.79 2.36 10.65
C MET A 620 -2.55 1.48 10.86
N PRO A 621 -1.30 1.98 10.78
CA PRO A 621 -0.10 1.20 11.10
C PRO A 621 0.05 0.89 12.59
N HIS A 622 -0.51 1.69 13.50
CA HIS A 622 -0.28 1.55 14.96
C HIS A 622 -1.34 0.71 15.69
N VAL A 623 -2.61 0.76 15.28
CA VAL A 623 -3.71 0.02 15.91
C VAL A 623 -4.46 -0.91 14.94
N GLY A 624 -4.02 -0.98 13.68
CA GLY A 624 -4.66 -1.75 12.62
C GLY A 624 -5.90 -1.05 12.03
N PHE A 625 -6.31 -1.49 10.84
CA PHE A 625 -7.43 -0.92 10.09
C PHE A 625 -8.71 -0.78 10.92
N ALA A 626 -9.14 -1.86 11.58
CA ALA A 626 -10.41 -1.85 12.33
C ALA A 626 -10.44 -0.75 13.41
N TRP A 627 -9.38 -0.59 14.20
CA TRP A 627 -9.33 0.46 15.21
C TRP A 627 -9.10 1.85 14.62
N ALA A 628 -8.30 1.99 13.55
CA ALA A 628 -8.12 3.26 12.86
C ALA A 628 -9.45 3.81 12.33
N VAL A 629 -10.28 2.96 11.73
CA VAL A 629 -11.64 3.30 11.28
C VAL A 629 -12.57 3.63 12.46
N ARG A 630 -12.44 2.95 13.60
CA ARG A 630 -13.17 3.33 14.83
C ARG A 630 -12.73 4.68 15.38
N CYS A 631 -11.44 5.03 15.30
CA CYS A 631 -10.94 6.36 15.66
C CYS A 631 -11.52 7.45 14.73
N GLN A 632 -11.67 7.17 13.43
CA GLN A 632 -12.37 8.06 12.49
C GLN A 632 -13.84 8.26 12.91
N ALA A 633 -14.56 7.18 13.20
CA ALA A 633 -15.95 7.23 13.65
C ALA A 633 -16.12 7.99 14.99
N LEU A 634 -15.19 7.81 15.93
CA LEU A 634 -15.16 8.55 17.19
C LEU A 634 -14.90 10.04 16.97
N MET A 635 -13.99 10.41 16.07
CA MET A 635 -13.75 11.82 15.72
C MET A 635 -15.00 12.45 15.09
N MET A 636 -15.68 11.76 14.16
CA MET A 636 -16.97 12.24 13.64
C MET A 636 -18.00 12.45 14.74
N LEU A 637 -18.12 11.50 15.67
CA LEU A 637 -19.07 11.57 16.77
C LEU A 637 -18.81 12.79 17.66
N ILE A 638 -17.53 13.04 18.04
CA ILE A 638 -17.16 14.20 18.86
C ILE A 638 -17.48 15.51 18.14
N LEU A 639 -17.01 15.69 16.90
CA LEU A 639 -17.25 16.91 16.12
C LEU A 639 -18.76 17.13 15.87
N GLY A 640 -19.51 16.05 15.61
CA GLY A 640 -20.93 16.07 15.35
C GLY A 640 -21.79 16.36 16.58
N VAL A 641 -21.46 15.79 17.75
CA VAL A 641 -22.15 16.08 19.02
C VAL A 641 -21.96 17.55 19.41
N ILE A 642 -20.75 18.09 19.25
CA ILE A 642 -20.48 19.53 19.45
C ILE A 642 -21.33 20.37 18.50
N ALA A 643 -21.36 20.02 17.20
CA ALA A 643 -22.18 20.74 16.23
C ALA A 643 -23.69 20.72 16.57
N ILE A 644 -24.24 19.57 16.96
CA ILE A 644 -25.66 19.41 17.33
C ILE A 644 -26.00 20.25 18.58
N ALA A 645 -25.10 20.28 19.58
CA ALA A 645 -25.28 21.07 20.79
C ALA A 645 -25.27 22.59 20.51
N LEU A 646 -24.44 23.04 19.55
CA LEU A 646 -24.33 24.45 19.16
C LEU A 646 -25.45 24.91 18.21
N MET A 647 -26.00 24.02 17.37
CA MET A 647 -27.04 24.34 16.39
C MET A 647 -28.33 24.85 17.03
N ARG A 648 -28.86 25.98 16.56
CA ARG A 648 -30.12 26.61 17.02
C ARG A 648 -30.96 27.11 15.83
N PRO A 649 -31.83 26.29 15.23
CA PRO A 649 -32.68 26.71 14.11
C PRO A 649 -33.60 27.89 14.49
N ARG A 650 -33.73 28.90 13.62
CA ARG A 650 -34.56 30.11 13.85
C ARG A 650 -35.78 30.27 12.94
N LEU A 651 -35.81 29.62 11.77
CA LEU A 651 -36.90 29.78 10.80
C LEU A 651 -38.13 28.96 11.19
N ALA A 652 -39.32 29.51 10.89
CA ALA A 652 -40.58 28.79 11.04
C ALA A 652 -40.63 27.58 10.08
N PRO A 653 -41.04 26.37 10.53
CA PRO A 653 -41.06 25.16 9.70
C PRO A 653 -41.99 25.24 8.47
N ARG A 654 -41.44 25.19 7.24
CA ARG A 654 -42.22 25.06 6.00
C ARG A 654 -42.66 23.61 5.76
N LYS A 655 -43.64 23.16 6.56
CA LYS A 655 -44.14 21.76 6.57
C LYS A 655 -44.78 21.31 5.24
N LYS A 656 -45.28 22.23 4.40
CA LYS A 656 -45.88 21.92 3.08
C LYS A 656 -45.03 22.48 1.93
N GLY A 657 -44.81 21.69 0.89
CA GLY A 657 -44.02 22.08 -0.30
C GLY A 657 -43.28 20.89 -0.93
N PRO A 658 -43.05 20.88 -2.25
CA PRO A 658 -42.49 19.74 -2.99
C PRO A 658 -41.00 19.50 -2.66
N LEU A 659 -40.51 18.31 -2.97
CA LEU A 659 -39.07 17.97 -2.89
C LEU A 659 -38.25 18.72 -3.96
N ILE A 660 -38.84 18.91 -5.15
CA ILE A 660 -38.25 19.60 -6.30
C ILE A 660 -39.08 20.85 -6.57
N GLU A 661 -38.47 22.02 -6.41
CA GLU A 661 -39.10 23.32 -6.71
C GLU A 661 -38.91 23.64 -8.20
N TRP A 662 -39.65 22.94 -9.08
CA TRP A 662 -39.57 23.07 -10.55
C TRP A 662 -39.68 24.51 -11.08
N GLY A 663 -40.31 25.42 -10.31
CA GLY A 663 -40.37 26.85 -10.63
C GLY A 663 -38.99 27.52 -10.67
N ALA A 664 -38.02 27.06 -9.88
CA ALA A 664 -36.67 27.62 -9.86
C ALA A 664 -35.98 27.46 -11.23
N PHE A 665 -36.22 26.37 -11.96
CA PHE A 665 -35.65 26.18 -13.31
C PHE A 665 -36.30 27.06 -14.40
N LYS A 666 -37.34 27.83 -14.07
CA LYS A 666 -37.87 28.88 -14.94
C LYS A 666 -37.16 30.23 -14.75
N GLU A 667 -36.43 30.40 -13.64
CA GLU A 667 -35.61 31.58 -13.37
C GLU A 667 -34.31 31.48 -14.18
N ARG A 668 -34.14 32.36 -15.18
CA ARG A 668 -32.99 32.31 -16.11
C ARG A 668 -31.64 32.34 -15.39
N SER A 669 -31.51 33.17 -14.35
CA SER A 669 -30.30 33.26 -13.52
C SER A 669 -29.98 31.94 -12.82
N TYR A 670 -30.98 31.30 -12.21
CA TYR A 670 -30.82 30.01 -11.52
C TYR A 670 -30.47 28.87 -12.48
N THR A 671 -31.15 28.76 -13.62
CA THR A 671 -30.88 27.70 -14.62
C THR A 671 -29.51 27.83 -15.27
N CYS A 672 -29.11 29.04 -15.67
CA CYS A 672 -27.76 29.28 -16.17
C CYS A 672 -26.70 29.03 -15.09
N PHE A 673 -26.98 29.34 -13.81
CA PHE A 673 -26.06 29.02 -12.71
C PHE A 673 -25.90 27.51 -12.50
N ALA A 674 -27.00 26.74 -12.60
CA ALA A 674 -26.97 25.28 -12.49
C ALA A 674 -26.17 24.63 -13.64
N ILE A 675 -26.39 25.08 -14.88
CA ILE A 675 -25.63 24.63 -16.07
C ILE A 675 -24.15 25.02 -15.96
N GLY A 676 -23.85 26.26 -15.55
CA GLY A 676 -22.48 26.72 -15.35
C GLY A 676 -21.74 25.93 -14.25
N SER A 677 -22.42 25.65 -13.14
CA SER A 677 -21.90 24.83 -12.05
C SER A 677 -21.67 23.38 -12.47
N PHE A 678 -22.55 22.80 -13.29
CA PHE A 678 -22.35 21.46 -13.86
C PHE A 678 -21.01 21.38 -14.62
N PHE A 679 -20.75 22.29 -15.56
CA PHE A 679 -19.49 22.27 -16.31
C PHE A 679 -18.27 22.56 -15.43
N VAL A 680 -18.34 23.52 -14.50
CA VAL A 680 -17.23 23.78 -13.56
C VAL A 680 -16.88 22.55 -12.73
N PHE A 681 -17.86 21.83 -12.18
CA PHE A 681 -17.59 20.64 -11.36
C PHE A 681 -17.24 19.38 -12.18
N LEU A 682 -17.61 19.35 -13.47
CA LEU A 682 -17.19 18.30 -14.40
C LEU A 682 -15.67 18.31 -14.60
N SER A 683 -15.04 19.48 -14.67
CA SER A 683 -13.59 19.63 -14.80
C SER A 683 -12.85 19.74 -13.45
N LEU A 684 -13.48 20.24 -12.38
CA LEU A 684 -12.83 20.55 -11.08
C LEU A 684 -12.00 19.39 -10.50
N TYR A 685 -12.52 18.16 -10.60
CA TYR A 685 -11.87 16.98 -10.02
C TYR A 685 -10.69 16.45 -10.85
N PHE A 686 -10.52 16.87 -12.10
CA PHE A 686 -9.35 16.49 -12.91
C PHE A 686 -8.05 16.88 -12.21
N SER A 687 -7.89 18.14 -11.78
CA SER A 687 -6.71 18.58 -11.03
C SER A 687 -6.50 17.83 -9.72
N LEU A 688 -7.58 17.48 -9.01
CA LEU A 688 -7.47 16.87 -7.68
C LEU A 688 -6.98 15.43 -7.74
N PHE A 689 -7.31 14.70 -8.81
CA PHE A 689 -6.88 13.30 -8.98
C PHE A 689 -5.63 13.16 -9.84
N TYR A 690 -5.58 13.83 -11.01
CA TYR A 690 -4.53 13.60 -12.00
C TYR A 690 -3.25 14.42 -11.77
N MET A 691 -3.24 15.42 -10.88
CA MET A 691 -2.00 16.16 -10.57
C MET A 691 -0.95 15.26 -9.89
N ASN A 692 -1.38 14.35 -9.02
CA ASN A 692 -0.48 13.38 -8.37
C ASN A 692 0.04 12.32 -9.35
N VAL A 693 -0.77 11.97 -10.36
CA VAL A 693 -0.40 10.98 -11.38
C VAL A 693 0.59 11.60 -12.37
N PHE A 694 0.29 12.80 -12.88
CA PHE A 694 1.20 13.63 -13.67
C PHE A 694 2.55 13.86 -12.98
N ALA A 695 2.54 14.13 -11.67
CA ALA A 695 3.75 14.30 -10.87
C ALA A 695 4.70 13.09 -10.96
N ARG A 696 4.16 11.87 -11.03
CA ARG A 696 4.93 10.62 -11.12
C ARG A 696 5.29 10.29 -12.57
N GLU A 697 4.28 10.23 -13.43
CA GLU A 697 4.40 9.72 -14.80
C GLU A 697 5.13 10.67 -15.75
N VAL A 698 5.04 11.99 -15.51
CA VAL A 698 5.62 13.00 -16.42
C VAL A 698 6.83 13.70 -15.80
N ILE A 699 6.77 14.01 -14.49
CA ILE A 699 7.84 14.76 -13.79
C ILE A 699 8.81 13.83 -13.03
N GLY A 700 8.45 12.56 -12.79
CA GLY A 700 9.32 11.60 -12.09
C GLY A 700 9.42 11.80 -10.57
N LEU A 701 8.49 12.53 -9.94
CA LEU A 701 8.47 12.70 -8.48
C LEU A 701 8.13 11.40 -7.74
N SER A 702 8.74 11.21 -6.58
CA SER A 702 8.51 10.03 -5.74
C SER A 702 7.06 9.93 -5.24
N PHE A 703 6.69 8.76 -4.70
CA PHE A 703 5.39 8.53 -4.11
C PHE A 703 5.06 9.58 -3.03
N THR A 704 6.02 9.88 -2.15
CA THR A 704 5.85 10.79 -1.00
C THR A 704 5.73 12.25 -1.43
N GLU A 705 6.52 12.68 -2.42
CA GLU A 705 6.47 14.04 -2.96
C GLU A 705 5.15 14.32 -3.69
N SER A 706 4.69 13.37 -4.51
CA SER A 706 3.39 13.47 -5.20
C SER A 706 2.19 13.49 -4.24
N VAL A 707 2.23 12.75 -3.12
CA VAL A 707 1.21 12.88 -2.06
C VAL A 707 1.30 14.24 -1.37
N SER A 708 2.50 14.77 -1.17
CA SER A 708 2.72 16.09 -0.57
C SER A 708 2.15 17.21 -1.44
N LEU A 709 2.18 17.10 -2.78
CA LEU A 709 1.53 18.06 -3.68
C LEU A 709 0.02 18.20 -3.42
N LEU A 710 -0.70 17.11 -3.16
CA LEU A 710 -2.14 17.16 -2.85
C LEU A 710 -2.41 17.78 -1.47
N LEU A 711 -1.54 17.53 -0.49
CA LEU A 711 -1.61 18.17 0.83
C LEU A 711 -1.34 19.68 0.72
N ILE A 712 -0.36 20.10 -0.09
CA ILE A 712 -0.07 21.51 -0.38
C ILE A 712 -1.26 22.19 -1.06
N LEU A 713 -1.85 21.56 -2.09
CA LEU A 713 -3.01 22.07 -2.83
C LEU A 713 -4.23 22.28 -1.91
N ASN A 714 -4.53 21.31 -1.04
CA ASN A 714 -5.65 21.43 -0.09
C ASN A 714 -5.37 22.45 1.01
N SER A 715 -4.14 22.49 1.54
CA SER A 715 -3.75 23.38 2.64
C SER A 715 -3.72 24.85 2.21
N SER A 716 -3.18 25.14 1.02
CA SER A 716 -3.15 26.50 0.46
C SER A 716 -4.55 27.04 0.19
N GLY A 717 -5.52 26.18 -0.15
CA GLY A 717 -6.92 26.54 -0.35
C GLY A 717 -7.70 26.93 0.91
N ILE A 718 -7.24 26.56 2.12
CA ILE A 718 -7.94 26.87 3.39
C ILE A 718 -8.08 28.40 3.62
N PRO A 719 -7.00 29.21 3.66
CA PRO A 719 -7.12 30.66 3.83
C PRO A 719 -7.82 31.32 2.64
N SER A 720 -7.63 30.80 1.43
CA SER A 720 -8.23 31.30 0.19
C SER A 720 -9.75 31.29 0.22
N ARG A 721 -10.38 30.27 0.85
CA ARG A 721 -11.84 30.22 1.02
C ARG A 721 -12.35 31.41 1.86
N VAL A 722 -11.73 31.72 3.01
CA VAL A 722 -12.11 32.88 3.83
C VAL A 722 -11.91 34.19 3.07
N LEU A 723 -10.74 34.34 2.42
CA LEU A 723 -10.39 35.54 1.67
C LEU A 723 -11.35 35.79 0.51
N SER A 724 -11.74 34.73 -0.21
CA SER A 724 -12.71 34.80 -1.30
C SER A 724 -14.09 35.29 -0.83
N GLY A 725 -14.58 34.79 0.32
CA GLY A 725 -15.83 35.23 0.93
C GLY A 725 -15.78 36.68 1.45
N PHE A 726 -14.64 37.10 1.99
CA PHE A 726 -14.41 38.49 2.40
C PHE A 726 -14.44 39.44 1.19
N ILE A 727 -13.70 39.12 0.13
CA ILE A 727 -13.65 39.94 -1.10
C ILE A 727 -15.00 39.97 -1.81
N ALA A 728 -15.68 38.83 -1.93
CA ALA A 728 -17.02 38.73 -2.49
C ALA A 728 -18.03 39.57 -1.69
N GLY A 729 -18.12 39.39 -0.38
CA GLY A 729 -19.05 40.14 0.47
C GLY A 729 -18.77 41.66 0.47
N ARG A 730 -17.49 42.05 0.58
CA ARG A 730 -17.13 43.47 0.72
C ARG A 730 -17.10 44.24 -0.60
N TYR A 731 -16.62 43.65 -1.69
CA TYR A 731 -16.27 44.39 -2.92
C TYR A 731 -17.00 43.90 -4.19
N LEU A 732 -17.02 42.60 -4.48
CA LEU A 732 -17.37 42.12 -5.83
C LEU A 732 -18.77 41.49 -5.98
N GLY A 733 -19.38 40.97 -4.91
CA GLY A 733 -20.55 40.08 -5.00
C GLY A 733 -20.15 38.62 -5.24
N SER A 734 -21.01 37.69 -4.86
CA SER A 734 -20.66 36.26 -4.79
C SER A 734 -20.52 35.64 -6.18
N ILE A 735 -21.45 35.94 -7.11
CA ILE A 735 -21.42 35.39 -8.47
C ILE A 735 -20.26 35.95 -9.29
N ASN A 736 -19.99 37.27 -9.21
CA ASN A 736 -18.86 37.87 -9.91
C ASN A 736 -17.53 37.27 -9.43
N MET A 737 -17.41 37.01 -8.12
CA MET A 737 -16.22 36.34 -7.58
C MET A 737 -16.08 34.91 -8.11
N PHE A 738 -17.18 34.14 -8.15
CA PHE A 738 -17.17 32.77 -8.69
C PHE A 738 -16.74 32.73 -10.16
N ILE A 739 -17.21 33.69 -10.97
CA ILE A 739 -16.80 33.85 -12.37
C ILE A 739 -15.28 34.11 -12.47
N ILE A 740 -14.77 35.11 -11.75
CA ILE A 740 -13.34 35.49 -11.78
C ILE A 740 -12.46 34.31 -11.34
N SER A 741 -12.83 33.62 -10.26
CA SER A 741 -12.06 32.49 -9.74
C SER A 741 -12.00 31.32 -10.73
N ASN A 742 -13.09 31.03 -11.44
CA ASN A 742 -13.09 29.97 -12.47
C ASN A 742 -12.31 30.36 -13.73
N VAL A 743 -12.28 31.64 -14.11
CA VAL A 743 -11.37 32.13 -15.18
C VAL A 743 -9.91 31.90 -14.79
N VAL A 744 -9.53 32.19 -13.53
CA VAL A 744 -8.18 31.93 -13.03
C VAL A 744 -7.87 30.44 -13.02
N VAL A 745 -8.78 29.58 -12.53
CA VAL A 745 -8.59 28.11 -12.58
C VAL A 745 -8.41 27.59 -14.00
N SER A 746 -9.20 28.09 -14.98
CA SER A 746 -8.98 27.75 -16.39
C SER A 746 -7.63 28.22 -16.92
N GLY A 747 -7.17 29.40 -16.51
CA GLY A 747 -5.83 29.90 -16.84
C GLY A 747 -4.72 29.01 -16.26
N MET A 748 -4.91 28.50 -15.04
CA MET A 748 -3.97 27.55 -14.43
C MET A 748 -3.99 26.18 -15.13
N TYR A 749 -5.13 25.70 -15.65
CA TYR A 749 -5.17 24.49 -16.49
C TYR A 749 -4.36 24.66 -17.79
N PHE A 750 -4.40 25.83 -18.44
CA PHE A 750 -3.52 26.10 -19.58
C PHE A 750 -2.05 26.27 -19.17
N ALA A 751 -1.77 26.91 -18.02
CA ALA A 751 -0.40 27.07 -17.51
C ALA A 751 0.26 25.72 -17.20
N TRP A 752 -0.50 24.73 -16.71
CA TRP A 752 -0.03 23.37 -16.43
C TRP A 752 0.52 22.65 -17.69
N ILE A 753 0.07 23.00 -18.89
CA ILE A 753 0.62 22.43 -20.15
C ILE A 753 2.12 22.75 -20.29
N GLY A 754 2.57 23.89 -19.77
CA GLY A 754 3.98 24.33 -19.81
C GLY A 754 4.79 23.98 -18.56
N VAL A 755 4.33 23.04 -17.72
CA VAL A 755 5.06 22.62 -16.51
C VAL A 755 5.70 21.25 -16.73
N ASP A 756 7.02 21.27 -16.85
CA ASP A 756 7.90 20.13 -17.14
C ASP A 756 8.96 19.87 -16.04
N THR A 757 8.97 20.68 -14.98
CA THR A 757 9.96 20.62 -13.88
C THR A 757 9.31 20.51 -12.51
N SER A 758 9.97 19.80 -11.58
CA SER A 758 9.51 19.62 -10.20
C SER A 758 9.20 20.92 -9.46
N PRO A 759 10.08 21.96 -9.46
CA PRO A 759 9.77 23.23 -8.81
C PRO A 759 8.56 23.93 -9.45
N GLY A 760 8.42 23.84 -10.79
CA GLY A 760 7.26 24.36 -11.51
C GLY A 760 5.95 23.71 -11.05
N LEU A 761 5.95 22.40 -10.80
CA LEU A 761 4.77 21.69 -10.31
C LEU A 761 4.41 22.02 -8.85
N TYR A 762 5.40 22.21 -7.97
CA TYR A 762 5.15 22.71 -6.60
C TYR A 762 4.56 24.12 -6.61
N VAL A 763 5.11 25.03 -7.43
CA VAL A 763 4.58 26.39 -7.61
C VAL A 763 3.15 26.34 -8.17
N LEU A 764 2.90 25.52 -9.19
CA LEU A 764 1.56 25.32 -9.75
C LEU A 764 0.58 24.81 -8.69
N SER A 765 0.95 23.80 -7.89
CA SER A 765 0.09 23.25 -6.82
C SER A 765 -0.34 24.30 -5.80
N VAL A 766 0.56 25.20 -5.38
CA VAL A 766 0.23 26.30 -4.48
C VAL A 766 -0.77 27.27 -5.12
N PHE A 767 -0.48 27.79 -6.31
CA PHE A 767 -1.36 28.76 -6.98
C PHE A 767 -2.70 28.15 -7.42
N PHE A 768 -2.70 26.89 -7.87
CA PHE A 768 -3.90 26.15 -8.21
C PHE A 768 -4.75 25.88 -6.97
N GLY A 769 -4.14 25.46 -5.86
CA GLY A 769 -4.82 25.26 -4.58
C GLY A 769 -5.47 26.53 -4.04
N ILE A 770 -4.79 27.68 -4.18
CA ILE A 770 -5.37 28.99 -3.91
C ILE A 770 -6.58 29.24 -4.83
N ALA A 771 -6.44 29.15 -6.15
CA ALA A 771 -7.50 29.44 -7.11
C ALA A 771 -8.74 28.53 -6.93
N ASN A 772 -8.52 27.23 -6.72
CA ASN A 772 -9.54 26.24 -6.40
C ASN A 772 -10.19 26.52 -5.04
N GLY A 773 -9.40 26.94 -4.03
CA GLY A 773 -9.91 27.42 -2.74
C GLY A 773 -10.82 28.63 -2.89
N PHE A 774 -10.50 29.58 -3.78
CA PHE A 774 -11.39 30.68 -4.12
C PHE A 774 -12.71 30.19 -4.75
N VAL A 775 -12.66 29.31 -5.76
CA VAL A 775 -13.85 28.72 -6.42
C VAL A 775 -14.78 28.04 -5.41
N GLN A 776 -14.24 27.11 -4.60
CA GLN A 776 -15.02 26.38 -3.60
C GLN A 776 -15.51 27.29 -2.46
N GLY A 777 -14.74 28.34 -2.13
CA GLY A 777 -15.07 29.33 -1.11
C GLY A 777 -16.33 30.11 -1.43
N VAL A 778 -16.55 30.44 -2.70
CA VAL A 778 -17.68 31.28 -3.15
C VAL A 778 -18.81 30.54 -3.84
N PHE A 779 -18.66 29.26 -4.20
CA PHE A 779 -19.76 28.45 -4.76
C PHE A 779 -21.01 28.49 -3.86
N THR A 780 -20.85 28.14 -2.57
CA THR A 780 -21.93 28.10 -1.59
C THR A 780 -22.66 29.44 -1.45
N PRO A 781 -21.99 30.59 -1.21
CA PRO A 781 -22.69 31.87 -1.13
C PRO A 781 -23.20 32.41 -2.48
N ALA A 782 -22.63 32.03 -3.62
CA ALA A 782 -23.14 32.43 -4.94
C ALA A 782 -24.49 31.75 -5.25
N LEU A 783 -24.61 30.45 -4.96
CA LEU A 783 -25.87 29.73 -5.04
C LEU A 783 -26.90 30.24 -4.01
N ALA A 784 -26.44 30.56 -2.80
CA ALA A 784 -27.29 31.10 -1.74
C ALA A 784 -27.73 32.56 -1.95
N SER A 785 -27.15 33.31 -2.90
CA SER A 785 -27.62 34.66 -3.24
C SER A 785 -28.66 34.69 -4.37
N LEU A 786 -28.71 33.64 -5.19
CA LEU A 786 -29.82 33.38 -6.14
C LEU A 786 -31.11 32.88 -5.46
N THR A 787 -31.15 32.79 -4.14
CA THR A 787 -32.34 32.41 -3.36
C THR A 787 -32.76 33.55 -2.45
N VAL A 788 -33.80 34.28 -2.89
CA VAL A 788 -34.38 35.43 -2.17
C VAL A 788 -35.09 34.96 -0.89
N ASP A 789 -35.94 33.94 -1.00
CA ASP A 789 -36.71 33.37 0.11
C ASP A 789 -35.85 32.39 0.94
N PRO A 790 -35.51 32.71 2.21
CA PRO A 790 -34.66 31.85 3.04
C PRO A 790 -35.30 30.48 3.35
N THR A 791 -36.63 30.37 3.31
CA THR A 791 -37.38 29.12 3.60
C THR A 791 -37.35 28.11 2.45
N LYS A 792 -36.76 28.49 1.31
CA LYS A 792 -36.55 27.64 0.12
C LYS A 792 -35.06 27.36 -0.14
N MET A 793 -34.18 27.81 0.75
CA MET A 793 -32.72 27.71 0.56
C MET A 793 -32.24 26.27 0.52
N GLY A 794 -32.83 25.38 1.33
CA GLY A 794 -32.52 23.96 1.33
C GLY A 794 -32.90 23.29 0.00
N ALA A 795 -34.15 23.39 -0.41
CA ALA A 795 -34.63 22.78 -1.65
C ALA A 795 -33.87 23.30 -2.88
N ARG A 796 -33.69 24.63 -3.00
CA ARG A 796 -33.01 25.24 -4.16
C ARG A 796 -31.54 24.86 -4.25
N PHE A 797 -30.78 25.00 -3.17
CA PHE A 797 -29.36 24.63 -3.22
C PHE A 797 -29.22 23.11 -3.45
N GLY A 798 -30.12 22.31 -2.88
CA GLY A 798 -30.07 20.85 -2.97
C GLY A 798 -30.27 20.31 -4.39
N MET A 799 -31.11 20.97 -5.20
CA MET A 799 -31.26 20.65 -6.62
C MET A 799 -29.96 20.90 -7.42
N VAL A 800 -29.27 22.02 -7.21
CA VAL A 800 -27.98 22.29 -7.89
C VAL A 800 -26.89 21.36 -7.38
N ALA A 801 -26.84 21.07 -6.07
CA ALA A 801 -25.92 20.10 -5.49
C ALA A 801 -26.10 18.70 -6.12
N THR A 802 -27.33 18.26 -6.36
CA THR A 802 -27.63 17.00 -7.05
C THR A 802 -27.10 16.99 -8.49
N ILE A 803 -27.28 18.08 -9.24
CA ILE A 803 -26.74 18.23 -10.61
C ILE A 803 -25.20 18.20 -10.61
N VAL A 804 -24.58 18.89 -9.66
CA VAL A 804 -23.12 18.91 -9.46
C VAL A 804 -22.57 17.53 -9.06
N GLY A 805 -23.35 16.74 -8.32
CA GLY A 805 -23.01 15.35 -8.00
C GLY A 805 -22.86 14.47 -9.24
N VAL A 806 -23.76 14.62 -10.23
CA VAL A 806 -23.66 13.91 -11.52
C VAL A 806 -22.43 14.36 -12.31
N ALA A 807 -22.13 15.68 -12.32
CA ALA A 807 -20.92 16.20 -12.96
C ALA A 807 -19.64 15.64 -12.33
N SER A 808 -19.58 15.61 -11.00
CA SER A 808 -18.43 15.13 -10.23
C SER A 808 -18.19 13.63 -10.42
N LEU A 809 -19.24 12.84 -10.67
CA LEU A 809 -19.15 11.42 -11.00
C LEU A 809 -18.65 11.17 -12.43
N ALA A 810 -19.09 11.97 -13.39
CA ALA A 810 -18.72 11.81 -14.80
C ALA A 810 -17.34 12.39 -15.17
N GLY A 811 -16.87 13.42 -14.44
CA GLY A 811 -15.64 14.16 -14.75
C GLY A 811 -14.38 13.31 -14.83
N PRO A 812 -13.98 12.61 -13.74
CA PRO A 812 -12.74 11.82 -13.75
C PRO A 812 -12.71 10.70 -14.80
N PRO A 813 -13.78 9.90 -15.02
CA PRO A 813 -13.81 8.92 -16.10
C PRO A 813 -13.66 9.52 -17.51
N ILE A 814 -14.24 10.70 -17.77
CA ILE A 814 -14.07 11.39 -19.06
C ILE A 814 -12.62 11.82 -19.25
N ALA A 815 -11.98 12.37 -18.20
CA ALA A 815 -10.57 12.74 -18.26
C ALA A 815 -9.65 11.52 -18.49
N GLY A 816 -9.92 10.39 -17.82
CA GLY A 816 -9.21 9.12 -18.04
C GLY A 816 -9.32 8.63 -19.49
N ALA A 817 -10.54 8.55 -20.03
CA ALA A 817 -10.75 8.13 -21.41
C ALA A 817 -10.05 9.04 -22.43
N ILE A 818 -9.93 10.35 -22.15
CA ILE A 818 -9.15 11.28 -22.98
C ILE A 818 -7.65 10.95 -22.91
N LEU A 819 -7.10 10.63 -21.74
CA LEU A 819 -5.70 10.24 -21.57
C LEU A 819 -5.39 8.91 -22.31
N ASP A 820 -6.26 7.92 -22.16
CA ASP A 820 -6.11 6.59 -22.78
C ASP A 820 -6.04 6.69 -24.31
N VAL A 821 -7.02 7.36 -24.93
CA VAL A 821 -7.06 7.59 -26.39
C VAL A 821 -5.90 8.48 -26.87
N SER A 822 -5.36 9.33 -25.99
CA SER A 822 -4.20 10.18 -26.27
C SER A 822 -2.84 9.49 -26.11
N GLY A 823 -2.80 8.22 -25.71
CA GLY A 823 -1.56 7.49 -25.42
C GLY A 823 -0.79 8.10 -24.24
N GLY A 824 -1.49 8.43 -23.16
CA GLY A 824 -0.91 9.00 -21.93
C GLY A 824 -0.58 10.50 -21.99
N LYS A 825 -0.88 11.20 -23.10
CA LYS A 825 -0.56 12.63 -23.25
C LYS A 825 -1.55 13.53 -22.51
N TYR A 826 -1.14 14.05 -21.37
CA TYR A 826 -1.93 14.91 -20.48
C TYR A 826 -2.46 16.22 -21.10
N ILE A 827 -1.83 16.72 -22.16
CA ILE A 827 -2.21 17.98 -22.84
C ILE A 827 -3.70 18.03 -23.23
N TRP A 828 -4.27 16.94 -23.72
CA TRP A 828 -5.68 16.94 -24.17
C TRP A 828 -6.66 16.97 -23.00
N ALA A 829 -6.33 16.31 -21.88
CA ALA A 829 -7.13 16.36 -20.66
C ALA A 829 -7.02 17.74 -19.98
N GLN A 830 -5.84 18.37 -19.99
CA GLN A 830 -5.63 19.75 -19.52
C GLN A 830 -6.42 20.76 -20.36
N ILE A 831 -6.37 20.67 -21.70
CA ILE A 831 -7.17 21.52 -22.62
C ILE A 831 -8.67 21.29 -22.39
N TRP A 832 -9.12 20.04 -22.28
CA TRP A 832 -10.51 19.70 -21.99
C TRP A 832 -10.96 20.35 -20.67
N ALA A 833 -10.19 20.18 -19.59
CA ALA A 833 -10.52 20.76 -18.29
C ALA A 833 -10.60 22.29 -18.34
N ALA A 834 -9.69 22.95 -19.05
CA ALA A 834 -9.73 24.40 -19.27
C ALA A 834 -10.98 24.83 -20.05
N VAL A 835 -11.22 24.25 -21.23
CA VAL A 835 -12.34 24.63 -22.11
C VAL A 835 -13.70 24.36 -21.45
N ILE A 836 -13.86 23.22 -20.78
CA ILE A 836 -15.08 22.91 -20.01
C ILE A 836 -15.30 23.92 -18.88
N THR A 837 -14.24 24.32 -18.18
CA THR A 837 -14.33 25.38 -17.15
C THR A 837 -14.78 26.73 -17.77
N LEU A 838 -14.27 27.09 -18.96
CA LEU A 838 -14.68 28.30 -19.68
C LEU A 838 -16.13 28.26 -20.20
N LEU A 839 -16.61 27.10 -20.64
CA LEU A 839 -18.03 26.91 -20.98
C LEU A 839 -18.92 27.11 -19.75
N GLY A 840 -18.47 26.61 -18.59
CA GLY A 840 -19.08 26.88 -17.29
C GLY A 840 -19.11 28.38 -16.97
N VAL A 841 -17.98 29.07 -17.11
CA VAL A 841 -17.86 30.54 -16.94
C VAL A 841 -18.82 31.30 -17.86
N GLY A 842 -18.95 30.91 -19.14
CA GLY A 842 -19.89 31.54 -20.07
C GLY A 842 -21.34 31.46 -19.60
N SER A 843 -21.75 30.29 -19.09
CA SER A 843 -23.08 30.10 -18.52
C SER A 843 -23.28 30.85 -17.20
N LEU A 844 -22.25 30.92 -16.33
CA LEU A 844 -22.27 31.75 -15.12
C LEU A 844 -22.36 33.25 -15.45
N PHE A 845 -21.73 33.71 -16.53
CA PHE A 845 -21.84 35.09 -17.00
C PHE A 845 -23.26 35.40 -17.52
N ALA A 846 -23.88 34.45 -18.24
CA ALA A 846 -25.30 34.54 -18.61
C ALA A 846 -26.23 34.56 -17.38
N ALA A 847 -25.95 33.74 -16.36
CA ALA A 847 -26.68 33.74 -15.09
C ALA A 847 -26.63 35.11 -14.40
N ARG A 848 -25.44 35.73 -14.40
CA ARG A 848 -25.16 37.04 -13.84
C ARG A 848 -25.84 38.18 -14.61
N ILE A 849 -25.83 38.15 -15.94
CA ILE A 849 -26.61 39.09 -16.77
C ILE A 849 -28.11 38.92 -16.51
N ALA A 850 -28.60 37.68 -16.38
CA ALA A 850 -30.00 37.43 -16.07
C ALA A 850 -30.44 37.90 -14.67
N ALA A 851 -29.50 38.06 -13.73
CA ALA A 851 -29.80 38.52 -12.37
C ALA A 851 -29.76 40.05 -12.19
N VAL A 852 -28.80 40.75 -12.83
CA VAL A 852 -28.54 42.19 -12.63
C VAL A 852 -28.30 42.99 -13.92
N GLY A 853 -28.58 42.40 -15.08
CA GLY A 853 -28.35 43.02 -16.38
C GLY A 853 -26.88 43.28 -16.69
N ASN A 854 -26.64 44.22 -17.62
CA ASN A 854 -25.30 44.52 -18.14
C ASN A 854 -24.42 45.38 -17.20
N VAL A 855 -24.86 45.65 -15.97
CA VAL A 855 -24.13 46.52 -15.03
C VAL A 855 -22.97 45.75 -14.37
N LEU A 856 -21.75 45.89 -14.91
CA LEU A 856 -20.56 45.13 -14.50
C LEU A 856 -20.19 45.23 -13.00
N ARG A 857 -20.53 46.33 -12.32
CA ARG A 857 -20.24 46.54 -10.88
C ARG A 857 -21.38 46.13 -9.94
N ALA A 858 -22.52 45.69 -10.46
CA ALA A 858 -23.63 45.22 -9.63
C ALA A 858 -23.24 43.95 -8.85
N LYS A 859 -23.53 43.94 -7.56
CA LYS A 859 -23.34 42.77 -6.69
C LYS A 859 -24.59 41.90 -6.74
N VAL A 860 -24.37 40.59 -6.90
CA VAL A 860 -25.35 39.52 -6.70
C VAL A 860 -24.91 38.64 -5.55
#